data_AF-G0U4E7-F1
#
_entry.id   AF-G0U4E7-F1
#
_cell.length_a   1.000
_cell.length_b   1.000
_cell.length_c   1.000
_cell.angle_alpha   90.00
_cell.angle_beta   90.00
_cell.angle_gamma   90.00
#
_symmetry.space_group_name_H-M   'P 1'
#
loop_
_entity.id
_entity.type
_entity.pdbx_description
1 polymer ?
#
loop_
_entity_poly.entity_id
_entity_poly.type
_entity_poly.pdbx_seq_one_letter_code
_entity_poly.pdbx_strand_id
1 'polypeptide(L)'
;MFAQEEYTKYDTWSLFPVLLCCDWNTFYRFLFGFVPKLLVLIKRIYTLYYHGTNIVFTHRAAALCPCLLSYTRPPLFNYTPRSCILPLSQRLVAVHKFMFAVVSSMVFFFFFQHILFSQMLSKRISPESTFQGKRTKHKSPQSRTKGSFHIVSPTMMHATNFLRVTISCKNPFVKYIGTLCVDGGQSKYFKLPEIDPKYETLPFSIRVLLESAVRNCDEFDITSTAVNNIFNWKDSCRSGVEIQFKPGRVVLQDFTGVPCIVDLAAMRDVTRSLGGDVRAINPQIPVELVVDHSVQVDSHGNPNAVGKNQDIEMLRNKERFEFLKWGSKAFDNLLIVPPGSGIVHQVNLEHLARVVFNSDGFLYPDSVVGTDSHTTMINGVGVVGWGVGGIEAEAAMLGQSLSMVLPEVVGYRFIGKLSEGCTATDLARYLPSNEEVATVVEQHVTPSLFKTVYENITMLNEQWNNLAVIEGTQYKWQEESTYIHSPPYFKGMTMEVNPNFLINDAACLALFGDSITTDHISPAGSIAKDSPAAKFLQERGVERKDFNTYGSRRGNDLVMVRGTFANTRLGNRLVGEGQTGPFTIHWPSNEKVSIFDAAVRYAKENIPLVIIAGKEYGSGSSRDWAAKGPFMQGIKVIIAESFERIHRSNLIGMGIIPLQFRNGETAKSLGITGRERFSFDFTNGLHPRQEVTVRKSDGTSFNAILRIDTDMEAKYIENGGILQYVLRQKIRGTK
;
A
#
# COMPACT_ATOMS: atom_id res chain seq x y z
N MET A 1 -45.04 -2.01 13.13
CA MET A 1 -43.59 -2.28 13.27
C MET A 1 -43.02 -2.79 11.95
N PHE A 2 -43.33 -2.10 10.87
CA PHE A 2 -42.80 -2.22 9.50
C PHE A 2 -42.94 -0.80 8.89
N ALA A 3 -42.29 -0.55 7.75
CA ALA A 3 -42.03 0.77 7.18
C ALA A 3 -41.07 1.65 8.01
N GLN A 4 -39.77 1.46 7.77
CA GLN A 4 -38.72 2.44 8.10
C GLN A 4 -37.61 2.46 7.03
N GLU A 5 -38.02 2.40 5.76
CA GLU A 5 -37.18 2.75 4.61
C GLU A 5 -37.73 4.03 3.94
N GLU A 6 -36.94 4.61 3.03
CA GLU A 6 -37.15 5.96 2.44
C GLU A 6 -37.16 7.14 3.43
N TYR A 7 -35.98 7.72 3.72
CA TYR A 7 -35.81 9.19 3.83
C TYR A 7 -34.32 9.63 3.77
N THR A 8 -33.59 9.15 2.76
CA THR A 8 -32.17 9.51 2.50
C THR A 8 -31.93 10.16 1.12
N LYS A 9 -32.99 10.42 0.34
CA LYS A 9 -32.93 11.08 -0.99
C LYS A 9 -33.11 12.61 -0.90
N TYR A 10 -32.14 13.33 -0.32
CA TYR A 10 -31.99 14.78 -0.57
C TYR A 10 -30.52 15.14 -0.69
N ASP A 11 -30.08 15.30 -1.94
CA ASP A 11 -28.70 15.53 -2.30
C ASP A 11 -28.34 17.03 -2.27
N THR A 12 -27.42 17.41 -1.39
CA THR A 12 -26.98 18.80 -1.20
C THR A 12 -26.25 19.39 -2.40
N TRP A 13 -25.81 18.56 -3.35
CA TRP A 13 -25.12 19.01 -4.57
C TRP A 13 -26.06 19.55 -5.66
N SER A 14 -27.36 19.27 -5.56
CA SER A 14 -28.36 19.63 -6.59
C SER A 14 -28.57 21.14 -6.82
N LEU A 15 -28.14 22.00 -5.88
CA LEU A 15 -28.22 23.46 -6.01
C LEU A 15 -27.02 24.11 -6.72
N PHE A 16 -25.89 23.41 -6.84
CA PHE A 16 -24.63 23.98 -7.34
C PHE A 16 -24.70 24.51 -8.80
N PRO A 17 -25.38 23.83 -9.75
CA PRO A 17 -25.48 24.31 -11.13
C PRO A 17 -26.29 25.60 -11.29
N VAL A 18 -27.24 25.88 -10.39
CA VAL A 18 -28.20 26.99 -10.57
C VAL A 18 -27.53 28.34 -10.30
N LEU A 19 -26.67 28.42 -9.28
CA LEU A 19 -25.98 29.67 -8.90
C LEU A 19 -24.89 30.11 -9.89
N LEU A 20 -24.35 29.18 -10.69
CA LEU A 20 -23.35 29.46 -11.72
C LEU A 20 -23.95 30.06 -13.00
N CYS A 21 -25.28 30.11 -13.14
CA CYS A 21 -25.99 30.63 -14.32
C CYS A 21 -26.81 31.91 -14.05
N CYS A 22 -26.72 32.51 -12.86
CA CYS A 22 -27.40 33.76 -12.54
C CYS A 22 -26.54 35.00 -12.83
N ASP A 23 -27.18 36.12 -13.22
CA ASP A 23 -26.48 37.38 -13.43
C ASP A 23 -26.09 38.07 -12.10
N TRP A 24 -25.17 39.04 -12.20
CA TRP A 24 -24.62 39.75 -11.05
C TRP A 24 -25.70 40.50 -10.25
N ASN A 25 -26.73 41.05 -10.92
CA ASN A 25 -27.86 41.72 -10.24
C ASN A 25 -28.72 40.74 -9.44
N THR A 26 -28.98 39.55 -9.97
CA THR A 26 -29.77 38.51 -9.27
C THR A 26 -29.04 38.05 -8.01
N PHE A 27 -27.73 37.83 -8.10
CA PHE A 27 -26.90 37.50 -6.93
C PHE A 27 -26.87 38.63 -5.90
N TYR A 28 -26.69 39.89 -6.32
CA TYR A 28 -26.75 41.05 -5.41
C TYR A 28 -28.12 41.19 -4.73
N ARG A 29 -29.23 40.99 -5.45
CA ARG A 29 -30.59 41.04 -4.89
C ARG A 29 -30.85 39.92 -3.88
N PHE A 30 -30.27 38.73 -4.09
CA PHE A 30 -30.30 37.66 -3.08
C PHE A 30 -29.47 38.04 -1.84
N LEU A 31 -28.21 38.42 -2.03
CA LEU A 31 -27.26 38.67 -0.94
C LEU A 31 -27.67 39.87 -0.06
N PHE A 32 -28.15 40.96 -0.64
CA PHE A 32 -28.54 42.17 0.10
C PHE A 32 -30.06 42.27 0.37
N GLY A 33 -30.90 41.55 -0.38
CA GLY A 33 -32.37 41.61 -0.23
C GLY A 33 -32.99 40.46 0.57
N PHE A 34 -32.36 39.28 0.58
CA PHE A 34 -32.89 38.07 1.24
C PHE A 34 -32.10 37.70 2.51
N VAL A 35 -30.76 37.67 2.45
CA VAL A 35 -29.92 37.26 3.60
C VAL A 35 -30.16 38.11 4.86
N PRO A 36 -30.31 39.45 4.81
CA PRO A 36 -30.61 40.23 6.02
C PRO A 36 -31.96 39.87 6.66
N LYS A 37 -32.97 39.55 5.84
CA LYS A 37 -34.30 39.12 6.31
C LYS A 37 -34.25 37.73 6.92
N LEU A 38 -33.46 36.82 6.33
CA LEU A 38 -33.20 35.49 6.86
C LEU A 38 -32.46 35.56 8.21
N LEU A 39 -31.45 36.43 8.34
CA LEU A 39 -30.72 36.66 9.59
C LEU A 39 -31.61 37.26 10.68
N VAL A 40 -32.53 38.19 10.35
CA VAL A 40 -33.54 38.70 11.30
C VAL A 40 -34.52 37.60 11.74
N LEU A 41 -34.91 36.70 10.84
CA LEU A 41 -35.76 35.55 11.17
C LEU A 41 -35.03 34.55 12.08
N ILE A 42 -33.77 34.20 11.76
CA ILE A 42 -32.91 33.34 12.59
C ILE A 42 -32.70 33.96 13.97
N LYS A 43 -32.41 35.27 14.05
CA LYS A 43 -32.27 35.99 15.32
C LYS A 43 -33.55 35.91 16.17
N ARG A 44 -34.73 36.13 15.56
CA ARG A 44 -36.01 35.95 16.25
C ARG A 44 -36.21 34.53 16.77
N ILE A 45 -35.90 33.51 15.96
CA ILE A 45 -36.00 32.09 16.37
C ILE A 45 -35.08 31.80 17.57
N TYR A 46 -33.83 32.27 17.55
CA TYR A 46 -32.89 32.09 18.67
C TYR A 46 -33.29 32.86 19.93
N THR A 47 -33.80 34.10 19.81
CA THR A 47 -34.30 34.87 20.97
C THR A 47 -35.54 34.23 21.58
N LEU A 48 -36.45 33.69 20.78
CA LEU A 48 -37.63 32.97 21.27
C LEU A 48 -37.27 31.63 21.94
N TYR A 49 -36.28 30.91 21.40
CA TYR A 49 -35.74 29.69 22.00
C TYR A 49 -35.21 29.92 23.43
N TYR A 50 -34.49 31.03 23.66
CA TYR A 50 -33.98 31.42 24.98
C TYR A 50 -35.06 31.97 25.95
N HIS A 51 -36.30 32.20 25.50
CA HIS A 51 -37.39 32.77 26.29
C HIS A 51 -38.67 31.91 26.30
N GLY A 52 -38.56 30.61 25.99
CA GLY A 52 -39.48 29.57 26.47
C GLY A 52 -40.96 29.70 26.07
N THR A 53 -41.29 30.41 24.99
CA THR A 53 -42.69 30.67 24.60
C THR A 53 -43.12 29.88 23.36
N ASN A 54 -44.30 29.23 23.46
CA ASN A 54 -44.88 28.44 22.37
C ASN A 54 -45.51 29.32 21.28
N ILE A 55 -45.38 28.93 20.01
CA ILE A 55 -46.00 29.62 18.87
C ILE A 55 -46.71 28.62 17.95
N VAL A 56 -47.97 28.91 17.63
CA VAL A 56 -48.74 28.26 16.57
C VAL A 56 -48.52 29.02 15.26
N PHE A 57 -48.12 28.32 14.19
CA PHE A 57 -48.01 28.90 12.85
C PHE A 57 -49.32 28.75 12.08
N THR A 58 -49.86 29.87 11.57
CA THR A 58 -51.00 29.88 10.64
C THR A 58 -50.54 29.97 9.19
N HIS A 59 -51.36 29.47 8.25
CA HIS A 59 -51.03 29.41 6.82
C HIS A 59 -50.98 30.80 6.16
N ARG A 60 -49.79 31.43 6.09
CA ARG A 60 -49.50 32.56 5.18
C ARG A 60 -48.02 32.76 4.87
N ALA A 61 -47.39 31.73 4.30
CA ALA A 61 -45.98 31.75 3.85
C ALA A 61 -45.74 31.07 2.47
N ALA A 62 -46.80 30.81 1.70
CA ALA A 62 -46.75 30.06 0.44
C ALA A 62 -47.04 30.96 -0.79
N ALA A 63 -46.25 32.02 -0.96
CA ALA A 63 -46.32 32.90 -2.13
C ALA A 63 -45.01 33.69 -2.34
N LEU A 64 -44.06 33.15 -3.11
CA LEU A 64 -42.95 33.88 -3.75
C LEU A 64 -42.21 32.96 -4.74
N CYS A 65 -42.08 33.40 -6.00
CA CYS A 65 -41.36 32.75 -7.13
C CYS A 65 -41.95 31.43 -7.69
N PRO A 66 -42.58 31.43 -8.90
CA PRO A 66 -43.19 30.23 -9.50
C PRO A 66 -42.25 29.24 -10.24
N CYS A 67 -40.96 29.55 -10.40
CA CYS A 67 -40.12 28.98 -11.47
C CYS A 67 -39.53 27.57 -11.23
N LEU A 68 -40.10 26.75 -10.34
CA LEU A 68 -39.55 25.43 -9.93
C LEU A 68 -40.48 24.23 -10.15
N LEU A 69 -41.64 24.40 -10.79
CA LEU A 69 -42.67 23.37 -10.93
C LEU A 69 -42.70 22.63 -12.29
N SER A 70 -41.61 22.68 -13.07
CA SER A 70 -41.56 22.12 -14.44
C SER A 70 -40.80 20.79 -14.60
N TYR A 71 -40.24 20.20 -13.55
CA TYR A 71 -39.55 18.90 -13.61
C TYR A 71 -39.86 17.97 -12.41
N THR A 72 -41.05 17.37 -12.40
CA THR A 72 -41.32 15.98 -11.92
C THR A 72 -42.81 15.64 -12.07
N ARG A 73 -43.14 14.53 -12.75
CA ARG A 73 -44.44 13.84 -12.63
C ARG A 73 -44.21 12.53 -11.88
N PRO A 74 -44.80 12.30 -10.70
CA PRO A 74 -44.95 10.96 -10.13
C PRO A 74 -46.19 10.25 -10.73
N PRO A 75 -46.25 8.90 -10.68
CA PRO A 75 -47.47 8.16 -11.01
C PRO A 75 -48.55 8.31 -9.92
N LEU A 76 -49.80 7.98 -10.29
CA LEU A 76 -50.98 8.11 -9.44
C LEU A 76 -51.01 7.09 -8.30
N PHE A 77 -51.03 7.55 -7.05
CA PHE A 77 -51.60 6.82 -5.91
C PHE A 77 -52.37 7.77 -4.99
N ASN A 78 -53.62 7.43 -4.68
CA ASN A 78 -54.49 8.23 -3.81
C ASN A 78 -54.24 7.91 -2.34
N TYR A 79 -53.82 8.91 -1.55
CA TYR A 79 -53.94 8.88 -0.09
C TYR A 79 -54.36 10.25 0.45
N THR A 80 -55.27 10.25 1.41
CA THR A 80 -55.80 11.46 2.06
C THR A 80 -54.88 11.96 3.18
N PRO A 81 -54.85 13.28 3.46
CA PRO A 81 -53.85 13.85 4.37
C PRO A 81 -54.15 13.54 5.85
N ARG A 82 -53.19 12.94 6.54
CA ARG A 82 -53.04 13.03 8.01
C ARG A 82 -51.77 13.82 8.36
N SER A 83 -51.86 14.60 9.43
CA SER A 83 -50.87 15.59 9.84
C SER A 83 -49.64 14.98 10.53
N CYS A 84 -48.53 14.85 9.80
CA CYS A 84 -47.22 14.49 10.39
C CYS A 84 -46.45 15.75 10.83
N ILE A 85 -46.47 16.05 12.12
CA ILE A 85 -45.68 17.15 12.70
C ILE A 85 -44.25 16.64 12.97
N LEU A 86 -43.31 16.98 12.08
CA LEU A 86 -41.88 16.66 12.28
C LEU A 86 -41.35 17.29 13.59
N PRO A 87 -40.63 16.52 14.45
CA PRO A 87 -40.01 17.01 15.68
C PRO A 87 -39.10 18.23 15.50
N LEU A 88 -39.04 19.09 16.52
CA LEU A 88 -38.31 20.35 16.49
C LEU A 88 -36.80 20.16 16.20
N SER A 89 -36.21 19.08 16.74
CA SER A 89 -34.80 18.71 16.51
C SER A 89 -34.47 18.44 15.03
N GLN A 90 -35.35 17.77 14.30
CA GLN A 90 -35.14 17.48 12.87
C GLN A 90 -35.23 18.75 12.01
N ARG A 91 -36.08 19.72 12.41
CA ARG A 91 -36.16 21.04 11.75
C ARG A 91 -34.88 21.85 11.98
N LEU A 92 -34.32 21.81 13.19
CA LEU A 92 -33.04 22.45 13.52
C LEU A 92 -31.84 21.88 12.73
N VAL A 93 -31.81 20.55 12.51
CA VAL A 93 -30.79 19.89 11.68
C VAL A 93 -30.90 20.33 10.21
N ALA A 94 -32.11 20.47 9.66
CA ALA A 94 -32.31 20.98 8.31
C ALA A 94 -31.79 22.42 8.14
N VAL A 95 -32.07 23.30 9.11
CA VAL A 95 -31.54 24.69 9.12
C VAL A 95 -30.02 24.71 9.22
N HIS A 96 -29.41 23.89 10.09
CA HIS A 96 -27.95 23.80 10.19
C HIS A 96 -27.30 23.31 8.89
N LYS A 97 -27.84 22.29 8.23
CA LYS A 97 -27.34 21.81 6.94
C LYS A 97 -27.43 22.86 5.83
N PHE A 98 -28.53 23.63 5.80
CA PHE A 98 -28.68 24.74 4.85
C PHE A 98 -27.68 25.87 5.11
N MET A 99 -27.52 26.28 6.38
CA MET A 99 -26.53 27.30 6.77
C MET A 99 -25.10 26.87 6.41
N PHE A 100 -24.73 25.61 6.66
CA PHE A 100 -23.43 25.06 6.29
C PHE A 100 -23.19 25.14 4.78
N ALA A 101 -24.14 24.70 3.96
CA ALA A 101 -24.03 24.76 2.50
C ALA A 101 -23.85 26.21 1.97
N VAL A 102 -24.57 27.18 2.54
CA VAL A 102 -24.42 28.61 2.17
C VAL A 102 -23.04 29.14 2.55
N VAL A 103 -22.57 28.89 3.78
CA VAL A 103 -21.26 29.36 4.24
C VAL A 103 -20.11 28.72 3.45
N SER A 104 -20.14 27.40 3.23
CA SER A 104 -19.14 26.72 2.40
C SER A 104 -19.07 27.28 0.98
N SER A 105 -20.23 27.58 0.36
CA SER A 105 -20.29 28.17 -0.97
C SER A 105 -19.66 29.57 -1.03
N MET A 106 -19.89 30.40 0.00
CA MET A 106 -19.27 31.73 0.09
C MET A 106 -17.75 31.64 0.27
N VAL A 107 -17.26 30.76 1.14
CA VAL A 107 -15.81 30.55 1.35
C VAL A 107 -15.13 30.11 0.05
N PHE A 108 -15.72 29.17 -0.69
CA PHE A 108 -15.17 28.70 -1.97
C PHE A 108 -15.05 29.82 -3.01
N PHE A 109 -16.06 30.70 -3.09
CA PHE A 109 -16.07 31.82 -4.04
C PHE A 109 -14.96 32.86 -3.74
N PHE A 110 -14.76 33.21 -2.46
CA PHE A 110 -13.66 34.10 -2.06
C PHE A 110 -12.28 33.46 -2.29
N PHE A 111 -12.14 32.15 -2.09
CA PHE A 111 -10.88 31.44 -2.35
C PHE A 111 -10.52 31.48 -3.85
N PHE A 112 -11.50 31.30 -4.73
CA PHE A 112 -11.31 31.35 -6.19
C PHE A 112 -10.92 32.75 -6.69
N GLN A 113 -11.55 33.81 -6.14
CA GLN A 113 -11.16 35.20 -6.38
C GLN A 113 -9.69 35.47 -6.02
N HIS A 114 -9.23 34.97 -4.86
CA HIS A 114 -7.87 35.21 -4.39
C HIS A 114 -6.80 34.53 -5.27
N ILE A 115 -7.09 33.35 -5.81
CA ILE A 115 -6.20 32.64 -6.76
C ILE A 115 -6.03 33.45 -8.05
N LEU A 116 -7.13 33.93 -8.64
CA LEU A 116 -7.10 34.74 -9.86
C LEU A 116 -6.33 36.06 -9.66
N PHE A 117 -6.52 36.73 -8.52
CA PHE A 117 -5.82 37.98 -8.22
C PHE A 117 -4.31 37.79 -8.03
N SER A 118 -3.90 36.72 -7.35
CA SER A 118 -2.48 36.36 -7.17
C SER A 118 -1.79 36.01 -8.50
N GLN A 119 -2.50 35.39 -9.45
CA GLN A 119 -1.93 35.06 -10.77
C GLN A 119 -1.66 36.29 -11.64
N MET A 120 -2.38 37.40 -11.46
CA MET A 120 -2.14 38.65 -12.20
C MET A 120 -0.88 39.41 -11.73
N LEU A 121 -0.45 39.24 -10.48
CA LEU A 121 0.61 40.04 -9.87
C LEU A 121 2.04 39.49 -10.07
N SER A 122 2.20 38.27 -10.60
CA SER A 122 3.50 37.58 -10.70
C SER A 122 4.41 38.05 -11.85
N LYS A 123 3.97 38.99 -12.70
CA LYS A 123 4.74 39.48 -13.87
C LYS A 123 5.31 40.89 -13.69
N ARG A 124 6.38 41.05 -12.89
CA ARG A 124 7.44 42.08 -13.07
C ARG A 124 8.59 41.95 -12.05
N ILE A 125 9.71 42.59 -12.42
CA ILE A 125 10.97 42.83 -11.66
C ILE A 125 12.06 41.75 -11.81
N SER A 126 13.25 42.24 -12.17
CA SER A 126 14.56 41.58 -12.26
C SER A 126 15.63 42.56 -11.73
N PRO A 127 16.90 42.14 -11.48
CA PRO A 127 17.62 42.58 -10.28
C PRO A 127 18.85 43.49 -10.50
N GLU A 128 19.31 44.13 -9.40
CA GLU A 128 20.67 44.63 -9.10
C GLU A 128 20.65 45.18 -7.63
N SER A 129 21.74 45.40 -6.86
CA SER A 129 23.16 45.02 -6.97
C SER A 129 23.84 44.98 -5.56
N THR A 130 25.14 44.71 -5.53
CA THR A 130 26.05 44.43 -4.38
C THR A 130 26.17 45.46 -3.24
N PHE A 131 26.52 44.99 -2.02
CA PHE A 131 27.61 45.61 -1.23
C PHE A 131 28.34 44.61 -0.28
N GLN A 132 29.52 45.01 0.23
CA GLN A 132 30.42 44.16 1.06
C GLN A 132 30.35 44.49 2.57
N GLY A 133 30.71 43.51 3.42
CA GLY A 133 31.01 43.71 4.85
C GLY A 133 32.00 42.66 5.39
N LYS A 134 33.03 43.08 6.14
CA LYS A 134 34.06 42.23 6.79
C LYS A 134 33.98 42.38 8.33
N ARG A 135 34.58 41.40 9.04
CA ARG A 135 34.89 41.29 10.51
C ARG A 135 34.02 40.26 11.26
N THR A 136 34.50 39.47 12.24
CA THR A 136 35.88 39.11 12.66
C THR A 136 35.89 37.73 13.34
N LYS A 137 37.09 37.13 13.55
CA LYS A 137 37.27 35.88 14.29
C LYS A 137 37.26 36.10 15.82
N HIS A 138 36.83 35.09 16.58
CA HIS A 138 37.42 34.74 17.89
C HIS A 138 37.46 33.20 18.06
N LYS A 139 38.26 32.69 19.00
CA LYS A 139 38.57 31.25 19.15
C LYS A 139 38.89 30.87 20.61
N SER A 140 38.74 29.58 20.93
CA SER A 140 39.38 28.81 22.04
C SER A 140 38.97 29.16 23.49
N PRO A 141 39.27 28.31 24.52
CA PRO A 141 40.04 27.05 24.51
C PRO A 141 39.31 25.79 25.07
N GLN A 142 40.08 24.77 25.49
CA GLN A 142 39.69 23.36 25.69
C GLN A 142 39.82 22.89 27.17
N SER A 143 39.09 21.83 27.57
CA SER A 143 39.57 20.62 28.29
C SER A 143 38.36 19.71 28.67
N ARG A 144 38.34 18.36 28.70
CA ARG A 144 39.26 17.24 29.04
C ARG A 144 39.40 16.91 30.55
N THR A 145 38.65 15.90 31.02
CA THR A 145 39.12 14.59 31.59
C THR A 145 37.92 13.73 32.03
N LYS A 146 37.74 12.50 31.50
CA LYS A 146 38.09 11.20 32.10
C LYS A 146 37.43 10.87 33.47
N GLY A 147 36.57 9.85 33.46
CA GLY A 147 36.19 9.03 34.62
C GLY A 147 35.68 7.67 34.11
N SER A 148 36.32 6.56 34.49
CA SER A 148 36.12 5.25 33.86
C SER A 148 35.73 4.18 34.88
N PHE A 149 34.55 3.59 34.71
CA PHE A 149 34.09 2.41 35.45
C PHE A 149 33.70 1.31 34.45
N HIS A 150 34.43 0.19 34.47
CA HIS A 150 34.03 -1.01 33.74
C HIS A 150 33.07 -1.84 34.61
N ILE A 151 31.80 -1.85 34.23
CA ILE A 151 30.86 -2.90 34.63
C ILE A 151 30.68 -3.78 33.39
N VAL A 152 31.10 -5.05 33.50
CA VAL A 152 30.96 -6.03 32.41
C VAL A 152 29.51 -6.54 32.42
N SER A 153 28.64 -5.84 31.69
CA SER A 153 27.33 -6.40 31.31
C SER A 153 27.57 -7.62 30.41
N PRO A 154 26.85 -8.74 30.58
CA PRO A 154 26.95 -9.86 29.65
C PRO A 154 26.42 -9.42 28.27
N THR A 155 27.32 -9.30 27.29
CA THR A 155 26.97 -8.96 25.91
C THR A 155 26.04 -10.03 25.34
N MET A 156 25.00 -9.63 24.60
CA MET A 156 24.10 -10.57 23.92
C MET A 156 24.88 -11.41 22.91
N MET A 157 25.30 -12.61 23.30
CA MET A 157 26.07 -13.51 22.44
C MET A 157 25.17 -14.35 21.52
N HIS A 158 24.22 -13.68 20.85
CA HIS A 158 23.75 -14.17 19.55
C HIS A 158 24.73 -13.66 18.51
N ALA A 159 25.57 -14.56 18.00
CA ALA A 159 26.44 -14.28 16.86
C ALA A 159 25.58 -14.14 15.60
N THR A 160 25.01 -12.96 15.40
CA THR A 160 24.39 -12.55 14.13
C THR A 160 25.49 -12.45 13.09
N ASN A 161 25.78 -13.57 12.42
CA ASN A 161 26.62 -13.67 11.23
C ASN A 161 25.91 -12.98 10.05
N PHE A 162 25.68 -11.67 10.16
CA PHE A 162 25.17 -10.86 9.06
C PHE A 162 26.12 -10.99 7.88
N LEU A 163 25.54 -11.17 6.68
CA LEU A 163 26.33 -11.53 5.50
C LEU A 163 27.39 -10.47 5.19
N ARG A 164 28.65 -10.92 5.17
CA ARG A 164 29.83 -10.17 4.78
C ARG A 164 29.59 -9.45 3.46
N VAL A 165 29.79 -8.12 3.46
CA VAL A 165 29.61 -7.29 2.26
C VAL A 165 30.53 -7.78 1.14
N THR A 166 29.93 -8.45 0.16
CA THR A 166 30.64 -9.08 -0.94
C THR A 166 30.73 -8.10 -2.12
N ILE A 167 31.81 -7.34 -2.15
CA ILE A 167 32.09 -6.38 -3.24
C ILE A 167 32.63 -7.17 -4.45
N SER A 168 32.00 -7.00 -5.61
CA SER A 168 32.43 -7.65 -6.85
C SER A 168 33.88 -7.27 -7.20
N CYS A 169 34.68 -8.25 -7.64
CA CYS A 169 36.04 -7.99 -8.16
C CYS A 169 36.05 -7.12 -9.43
N LYS A 170 34.90 -6.98 -10.10
CA LYS A 170 34.70 -6.07 -11.24
C LYS A 170 34.33 -4.64 -10.84
N ASN A 171 33.99 -4.38 -9.58
CA ASN A 171 33.49 -3.08 -9.13
C ASN A 171 34.55 -1.97 -9.34
N PRO A 172 34.33 -1.01 -10.25
CA PRO A 172 35.36 -0.03 -10.61
C PRO A 172 35.50 1.10 -9.58
N PHE A 173 34.63 1.12 -8.56
CA PHE A 173 34.63 2.11 -7.49
C PHE A 173 35.44 1.67 -6.26
N VAL A 174 35.98 0.44 -6.23
CA VAL A 174 36.83 -0.10 -5.14
C VAL A 174 38.00 0.84 -4.79
N LYS A 175 38.54 1.57 -5.77
CA LYS A 175 39.58 2.59 -5.58
C LYS A 175 39.17 3.78 -4.69
N TYR A 176 37.88 3.99 -4.43
CA TYR A 176 37.34 5.03 -3.56
C TYR A 176 37.00 4.54 -2.15
N ILE A 177 37.35 3.30 -1.79
CA ILE A 177 37.16 2.80 -0.42
C ILE A 177 38.09 3.55 0.53
N GLY A 178 37.51 4.23 1.52
CA GLY A 178 38.20 4.83 2.66
C GLY A 178 38.12 3.94 3.90
N THR A 179 38.79 4.36 4.97
CA THR A 179 38.66 3.77 6.31
C THR A 179 38.26 4.82 7.33
N LEU A 180 37.47 4.40 8.32
CA LEU A 180 36.99 5.22 9.43
C LEU A 180 37.18 4.44 10.74
N CYS A 181 37.57 5.12 11.81
CA CYS A 181 37.67 4.52 13.13
C CYS A 181 36.28 4.53 13.79
N VAL A 182 35.69 3.36 14.02
CA VAL A 182 34.32 3.17 14.56
C VAL A 182 34.35 2.01 15.55
N ASP A 183 33.65 2.13 16.68
CA ASP A 183 33.54 1.11 17.74
C ASP A 183 34.89 0.57 18.28
N GLY A 184 35.97 1.37 18.13
CA GLY A 184 37.34 0.98 18.49
C GLY A 184 38.09 0.17 17.42
N GLY A 185 37.42 -0.19 16.31
CA GLY A 185 38.01 -0.84 15.14
C GLY A 185 38.22 0.10 13.95
N GLN A 186 38.74 -0.46 12.85
CA GLN A 186 38.82 0.20 11.55
C GLN A 186 37.77 -0.41 10.62
N SER A 187 36.79 0.39 10.19
CA SER A 187 35.78 0.00 9.22
C SER A 187 35.98 0.71 7.88
N LYS A 188 35.59 0.05 6.78
CA LYS A 188 35.69 0.54 5.40
C LYS A 188 34.39 1.19 4.94
N TYR A 189 34.46 2.15 4.01
CA TYR A 189 33.27 2.76 3.40
C TYR A 189 33.60 3.36 2.03
N PHE A 190 32.61 3.59 1.15
CA PHE A 190 32.84 4.29 -0.12
C PHE A 190 32.85 5.81 0.06
N LYS A 191 33.92 6.46 -0.39
CA LYS A 191 34.08 7.93 -0.34
C LYS A 191 33.37 8.60 -1.52
N LEU A 192 32.03 8.56 -1.52
CA LEU A 192 31.18 9.07 -2.62
C LEU A 192 31.52 10.49 -3.14
N PRO A 193 31.91 11.48 -2.29
CA PRO A 193 32.31 12.81 -2.77
C PRO A 193 33.55 12.83 -3.68
N GLU A 194 34.41 11.79 -3.62
CA GLU A 194 35.62 11.69 -4.44
C GLU A 194 35.35 11.09 -5.84
N ILE A 195 34.13 10.58 -6.10
CA ILE A 195 33.78 9.91 -7.35
C ILE A 195 33.39 10.91 -8.44
N ASP A 196 32.41 11.80 -8.15
CA ASP A 196 31.99 12.91 -9.02
C ASP A 196 31.51 14.08 -8.13
N PRO A 197 32.01 15.32 -8.32
CA PRO A 197 31.62 16.49 -7.52
C PRO A 197 30.12 16.85 -7.56
N LYS A 198 29.35 16.33 -8.52
CA LYS A 198 27.87 16.43 -8.52
C LYS A 198 27.23 15.88 -7.26
N TYR A 199 27.91 14.97 -6.53
CA TYR A 199 27.45 14.43 -5.25
C TYR A 199 26.86 15.50 -4.31
N GLU A 200 27.50 16.66 -4.20
CA GLU A 200 27.04 17.71 -3.27
C GLU A 200 25.74 18.40 -3.69
N THR A 201 25.33 18.25 -4.95
CA THR A 201 24.04 18.72 -5.47
C THR A 201 22.90 17.72 -5.31
N LEU A 202 23.21 16.45 -4.98
CA LEU A 202 22.20 15.40 -4.86
C LEU A 202 21.37 15.56 -3.58
N PRO A 203 20.04 15.37 -3.63
CA PRO A 203 19.21 15.22 -2.43
C PRO A 203 19.67 14.03 -1.58
N PHE A 204 19.54 14.10 -0.25
CA PHE A 204 20.01 13.06 0.66
C PHE A 204 19.42 11.67 0.39
N SER A 205 18.15 11.59 -0.03
CA SER A 205 17.52 10.33 -0.47
C SER A 205 18.25 9.70 -1.66
N ILE A 206 18.63 10.51 -2.65
CA ILE A 206 19.39 10.06 -3.83
C ILE A 206 20.81 9.65 -3.47
N ARG A 207 21.44 10.26 -2.45
CA ARG A 207 22.76 9.84 -1.94
C ARG A 207 22.75 8.41 -1.37
N VAL A 208 21.63 7.93 -0.81
CA VAL A 208 21.50 6.53 -0.34
C VAL A 208 21.30 5.57 -1.50
N LEU A 209 20.51 5.94 -2.52
CA LEU A 209 20.39 5.15 -3.76
C LEU A 209 21.76 5.02 -4.46
N LEU A 210 22.52 6.12 -4.51
CA LEU A 210 23.88 6.16 -5.03
C LEU A 210 24.83 5.24 -4.27
N GLU A 211 24.80 5.26 -2.92
CA GLU A 211 25.64 4.37 -2.11
C GLU A 211 25.37 2.90 -2.44
N SER A 212 24.09 2.50 -2.43
CA SER A 212 23.69 1.15 -2.81
C SER A 212 24.20 0.77 -4.20
N ALA A 213 24.04 1.65 -5.19
CA ALA A 213 24.50 1.37 -6.56
C ALA A 213 26.03 1.28 -6.66
N VAL A 214 26.77 2.17 -6.00
CA VAL A 214 28.25 2.15 -5.97
C VAL A 214 28.79 0.88 -5.29
N ARG A 215 28.24 0.53 -4.11
CA ARG A 215 28.68 -0.63 -3.33
C ARG A 215 28.37 -1.97 -4.01
N ASN A 216 27.19 -2.06 -4.63
CA ASN A 216 26.72 -3.29 -5.28
C ASN A 216 27.01 -3.34 -6.80
N CYS A 217 27.74 -2.37 -7.35
CA CYS A 217 28.17 -2.40 -8.75
C CYS A 217 29.00 -3.67 -9.03
N ASP A 218 28.59 -4.41 -10.05
CA ASP A 218 29.19 -5.68 -10.49
C ASP A 218 29.44 -5.75 -12.00
N GLU A 219 29.02 -4.71 -12.74
CA GLU A 219 28.96 -4.63 -14.20
C GLU A 219 28.14 -5.78 -14.83
N PHE A 220 27.05 -6.19 -14.16
CA PHE A 220 26.09 -7.17 -14.65
C PHE A 220 24.64 -6.83 -14.26
N ASP A 221 24.32 -6.80 -12.96
CA ASP A 221 23.02 -6.39 -12.41
C ASP A 221 23.03 -4.89 -12.10
N ILE A 222 24.16 -4.36 -11.62
CA ILE A 222 24.36 -2.93 -11.39
C ILE A 222 25.65 -2.48 -12.08
N THR A 223 25.53 -1.51 -12.98
CA THR A 223 26.60 -1.04 -13.87
C THR A 223 27.09 0.36 -13.51
N SER A 224 28.30 0.73 -13.96
CA SER A 224 28.78 2.12 -13.90
C SER A 224 27.84 3.10 -14.62
N THR A 225 27.12 2.66 -15.65
CA THR A 225 26.09 3.48 -16.32
C THR A 225 24.95 3.84 -15.38
N ALA A 226 24.45 2.88 -14.58
CA ALA A 226 23.42 3.16 -13.57
C ALA A 226 23.93 4.12 -12.49
N VAL A 227 25.18 3.95 -12.02
CA VAL A 227 25.82 4.87 -11.07
C VAL A 227 25.95 6.29 -11.66
N ASN A 228 26.39 6.42 -12.90
CA ASN A 228 26.49 7.71 -13.60
C ASN A 228 25.12 8.38 -13.81
N ASN A 229 24.07 7.61 -14.06
CA ASN A 229 22.70 8.12 -14.14
C ASN A 229 22.21 8.69 -12.80
N ILE A 230 22.62 8.11 -11.67
CA ILE A 230 22.32 8.65 -10.33
C ILE A 230 23.11 9.93 -10.05
N PHE A 231 24.39 10.02 -10.48
CA PHE A 231 25.13 11.29 -10.41
C PHE A 231 24.52 12.40 -11.30
N ASN A 232 23.93 12.02 -12.44
CA ASN A 232 23.23 12.92 -13.35
C ASN A 232 21.73 13.08 -12.99
N TRP A 233 21.32 12.75 -11.75
CA TRP A 233 19.92 12.67 -11.30
C TRP A 233 19.02 13.81 -11.78
N LYS A 234 19.50 15.05 -11.72
CA LYS A 234 18.75 16.27 -12.08
C LYS A 234 18.15 16.22 -13.50
N ASP A 235 18.82 15.54 -14.42
CA ASP A 235 18.38 15.37 -15.81
C ASP A 235 17.79 13.97 -16.01
N SER A 236 18.45 12.92 -15.47
CA SER A 236 18.03 11.52 -15.61
C SER A 236 16.64 11.21 -15.02
N CYS A 237 16.22 11.85 -13.92
CA CYS A 237 14.90 11.61 -13.31
C CYS A 237 13.72 12.05 -14.19
N ARG A 238 13.95 12.98 -15.13
CA ARG A 238 12.95 13.49 -16.08
C ARG A 238 12.92 12.72 -17.39
N SER A 239 14.02 12.06 -17.73
CA SER A 239 14.15 11.18 -18.88
C SER A 239 13.60 9.76 -18.63
N GLY A 240 12.96 9.51 -17.47
CA GLY A 240 12.39 8.21 -17.12
C GLY A 240 13.43 7.12 -16.86
N VAL A 241 14.68 7.50 -16.56
CA VAL A 241 15.81 6.57 -16.46
C VAL A 241 15.63 5.59 -15.31
N GLU A 242 15.79 4.30 -15.60
CA GLU A 242 15.79 3.23 -14.62
C GLU A 242 17.09 3.17 -13.80
N ILE A 243 16.96 2.71 -12.57
CA ILE A 243 18.05 2.28 -11.71
C ILE A 243 17.71 0.96 -10.99
N GLN A 244 18.76 0.24 -10.63
CA GLN A 244 18.70 -0.96 -9.81
C GLN A 244 19.07 -0.59 -8.36
N PHE A 245 18.24 -1.00 -7.40
CA PHE A 245 18.43 -0.72 -5.98
C PHE A 245 18.47 -2.02 -5.16
N LYS A 246 19.45 -2.14 -4.25
CA LYS A 246 19.59 -3.25 -3.31
C LYS A 246 19.44 -2.71 -1.88
N PRO A 247 18.29 -2.93 -1.21
CA PRO A 247 18.08 -2.42 0.14
C PRO A 247 19.03 -3.08 1.14
N GLY A 248 19.29 -2.41 2.26
CA GLY A 248 20.08 -2.96 3.36
C GLY A 248 19.41 -4.13 4.08
N ARG A 249 18.07 -4.18 4.11
CA ARG A 249 17.24 -5.20 4.78
C ARG A 249 15.78 -5.18 4.31
N VAL A 250 14.98 -6.13 4.79
CA VAL A 250 13.53 -6.23 4.55
C VAL A 250 12.76 -6.29 5.89
N VAL A 251 11.64 -5.58 6.00
CA VAL A 251 10.74 -5.67 7.16
C VAL A 251 9.36 -6.25 6.78
N LEU A 252 8.85 -7.18 7.59
CA LEU A 252 7.60 -7.91 7.37
C LEU A 252 6.65 -7.76 8.57
N GLN A 253 5.36 -7.96 8.31
CA GLN A 253 4.32 -8.15 9.33
C GLN A 253 3.59 -9.48 9.09
N ASP A 254 2.95 -10.11 10.08
CA ASP A 254 2.56 -11.52 9.99
C ASP A 254 1.51 -11.86 8.90
N PHE A 255 0.66 -10.92 8.47
CA PHE A 255 -0.27 -11.15 7.35
C PHE A 255 0.43 -11.14 5.99
N THR A 256 1.58 -10.50 5.82
CA THR A 256 2.36 -10.55 4.56
C THR A 256 3.62 -11.42 4.66
N GLY A 257 4.15 -11.64 5.86
CA GLY A 257 5.31 -12.48 6.12
C GLY A 257 5.01 -13.99 6.11
N VAL A 258 3.81 -14.41 6.55
CA VAL A 258 3.38 -15.82 6.39
C VAL A 258 3.42 -16.27 4.92
N PRO A 259 2.78 -15.59 3.95
CA PRO A 259 2.89 -15.99 2.54
C PRO A 259 4.34 -15.88 2.00
N CYS A 260 5.14 -14.88 2.40
CA CYS A 260 6.55 -14.82 2.00
C CYS A 260 7.33 -16.09 2.41
N ILE A 261 7.13 -16.58 3.64
CA ILE A 261 7.82 -17.77 4.16
C ILE A 261 7.23 -19.06 3.56
N VAL A 262 5.93 -19.09 3.21
CA VAL A 262 5.30 -20.17 2.43
C VAL A 262 5.91 -20.27 1.03
N ASP A 263 6.08 -19.16 0.33
CA ASP A 263 6.68 -19.15 -1.00
C ASP A 263 8.18 -19.51 -0.94
N LEU A 264 8.95 -19.04 0.05
CA LEU A 264 10.33 -19.50 0.27
C LEU A 264 10.42 -21.01 0.56
N ALA A 265 9.47 -21.58 1.31
CA ALA A 265 9.39 -23.02 1.56
C ALA A 265 9.09 -23.80 0.27
N ALA A 266 8.11 -23.35 -0.52
CA ALA A 266 7.77 -23.96 -1.81
C ALA A 266 8.94 -23.85 -2.83
N MET A 267 9.65 -22.73 -2.85
CA MET A 267 10.86 -22.55 -3.66
C MET A 267 11.97 -23.54 -3.29
N ARG A 268 12.11 -23.94 -2.01
CA ARG A 268 13.04 -25.01 -1.60
C ARG A 268 12.62 -26.39 -2.14
N ASP A 269 11.35 -26.72 -2.08
CA ASP A 269 10.84 -27.99 -2.61
C ASP A 269 11.05 -28.10 -4.13
N VAL A 270 10.83 -27.00 -4.85
CA VAL A 270 11.03 -26.91 -6.31
C VAL A 270 12.52 -26.89 -6.67
N THR A 271 13.36 -26.24 -5.84
CA THR A 271 14.83 -26.32 -5.97
C THR A 271 15.29 -27.77 -5.87
N ARG A 272 14.75 -28.53 -4.91
CA ARG A 272 15.07 -29.96 -4.74
C ARG A 272 14.59 -30.81 -5.90
N SER A 273 13.38 -30.58 -6.44
CA SER A 273 12.88 -31.36 -7.58
C SER A 273 13.60 -31.05 -8.89
N LEU A 274 14.17 -29.85 -9.05
CA LEU A 274 15.03 -29.45 -10.17
C LEU A 274 16.53 -29.75 -9.94
N GLY A 275 16.89 -30.37 -8.80
CA GLY A 275 18.27 -30.81 -8.50
C GLY A 275 19.26 -29.69 -8.17
N GLY A 276 18.80 -28.56 -7.64
CA GLY A 276 19.65 -27.50 -7.07
C GLY A 276 19.84 -27.64 -5.56
N ASP A 277 20.74 -26.82 -4.97
CA ASP A 277 20.90 -26.76 -3.52
C ASP A 277 19.79 -25.91 -2.87
N VAL A 278 18.98 -26.53 -2.02
CA VAL A 278 17.90 -25.88 -1.25
C VAL A 278 18.39 -24.74 -0.36
N ARG A 279 19.68 -24.73 0.04
CA ARG A 279 20.27 -23.65 0.83
C ARG A 279 20.49 -22.36 0.04
N ALA A 280 20.53 -22.43 -1.30
CA ALA A 280 20.56 -21.22 -2.14
C ALA A 280 19.25 -20.42 -2.08
N ILE A 281 18.17 -21.03 -1.61
CA ILE A 281 16.92 -20.35 -1.23
C ILE A 281 17.02 -19.98 0.25
N ASN A 282 17.69 -18.86 0.50
CA ASN A 282 17.81 -18.25 1.81
C ASN A 282 17.94 -16.72 1.67
N PRO A 283 17.38 -15.91 2.58
CA PRO A 283 17.64 -14.48 2.61
C PRO A 283 19.14 -14.14 2.64
N GLN A 284 19.53 -13.22 1.75
CA GLN A 284 20.88 -12.69 1.54
C GLN A 284 21.09 -11.30 2.18
N ILE A 285 20.02 -10.73 2.74
CA ILE A 285 19.99 -9.52 3.56
C ILE A 285 19.13 -9.81 4.81
N PRO A 286 19.28 -9.05 5.91
CA PRO A 286 18.44 -9.21 7.10
C PRO A 286 16.95 -9.10 6.77
N VAL A 287 16.16 -9.97 7.37
CA VAL A 287 14.69 -9.97 7.27
C VAL A 287 14.12 -9.97 8.68
N GLU A 288 13.34 -8.94 9.00
CA GLU A 288 12.73 -8.80 10.31
C GLU A 288 11.21 -8.85 10.21
N LEU A 289 10.59 -9.90 10.75
CA LEU A 289 9.13 -10.06 10.80
C LEU A 289 8.62 -9.72 12.20
N VAL A 290 7.64 -8.83 12.30
CA VAL A 290 6.95 -8.53 13.56
C VAL A 290 5.53 -9.12 13.50
N VAL A 291 5.10 -9.76 14.59
CA VAL A 291 3.76 -10.34 14.70
C VAL A 291 2.84 -9.36 15.43
N ASP A 292 1.99 -8.67 14.68
CA ASP A 292 1.19 -7.53 15.15
C ASP A 292 -0.21 -7.41 14.52
N HIS A 293 -0.51 -8.13 13.43
CA HIS A 293 -1.82 -8.11 12.78
C HIS A 293 -2.77 -9.22 13.27
N SER A 294 -2.26 -10.17 14.07
CA SER A 294 -3.01 -11.34 14.56
C SER A 294 -3.91 -11.09 15.78
N VAL A 295 -3.61 -10.07 16.59
CA VAL A 295 -4.36 -9.74 17.82
C VAL A 295 -5.70 -9.07 17.52
N GLN A 296 -6.72 -9.36 18.32
CA GLN A 296 -8.07 -8.79 18.20
C GLN A 296 -8.58 -8.32 19.57
N VAL A 297 -9.44 -7.31 19.57
CA VAL A 297 -9.98 -6.68 20.80
C VAL A 297 -11.24 -7.42 21.27
N ASP A 298 -11.09 -8.69 21.61
CA ASP A 298 -12.15 -9.55 22.16
C ASP A 298 -12.57 -9.14 23.59
N SER A 299 -11.67 -8.49 24.32
CA SER A 299 -11.84 -7.94 25.66
C SER A 299 -11.32 -6.50 25.69
N HIS A 300 -12.04 -5.59 26.37
CA HIS A 300 -11.65 -4.20 26.56
C HIS A 300 -12.21 -3.63 27.87
N GLY A 301 -11.71 -2.47 28.32
CA GLY A 301 -12.23 -1.76 29.49
C GLY A 301 -12.02 -2.45 30.85
N ASN A 302 -11.13 -3.45 30.94
CA ASN A 302 -10.83 -4.18 32.17
C ASN A 302 -9.34 -4.55 32.25
N PRO A 303 -8.75 -4.68 33.46
CA PRO A 303 -7.31 -4.95 33.61
C PRO A 303 -6.83 -6.24 32.92
N ASN A 304 -7.68 -7.27 32.86
CA ASN A 304 -7.34 -8.57 32.30
C ASN A 304 -7.50 -8.63 30.77
N ALA A 305 -7.82 -7.50 30.12
CA ALA A 305 -8.10 -7.45 28.69
C ALA A 305 -6.89 -7.85 27.82
N VAL A 306 -5.68 -7.39 28.18
CA VAL A 306 -4.46 -7.66 27.40
C VAL A 306 -4.15 -9.16 27.36
N GLY A 307 -3.98 -9.79 28.52
CA GLY A 307 -3.70 -11.23 28.62
C GLY A 307 -4.79 -12.08 27.94
N LYS A 308 -6.07 -11.78 28.20
CA LYS A 308 -7.17 -12.51 27.56
C LYS A 308 -7.16 -12.39 26.01
N ASN A 309 -6.81 -11.24 25.46
CA ASN A 309 -6.70 -11.06 24.01
C ASN A 309 -5.49 -11.82 23.44
N GLN A 310 -4.37 -11.86 24.18
CA GLN A 310 -3.17 -12.63 23.82
C GLN A 310 -3.40 -14.15 23.88
N ASP A 311 -4.08 -14.66 24.91
CA ASP A 311 -4.46 -16.09 24.99
C ASP A 311 -5.35 -16.51 23.81
N ILE A 312 -6.31 -15.65 23.44
CA ILE A 312 -7.21 -15.86 22.29
C ILE A 312 -6.44 -15.77 20.97
N GLU A 313 -5.49 -14.84 20.85
CA GLU A 313 -4.60 -14.70 19.70
C GLU A 313 -3.74 -15.97 19.51
N MET A 314 -3.05 -16.42 20.56
CA MET A 314 -2.20 -17.61 20.55
C MET A 314 -3.02 -18.87 20.20
N LEU A 315 -4.23 -19.01 20.74
CA LEU A 315 -5.14 -20.10 20.40
C LEU A 315 -5.57 -20.07 18.92
N ARG A 316 -6.01 -18.90 18.42
CA ARG A 316 -6.51 -18.75 17.04
C ARG A 316 -5.44 -18.89 15.96
N ASN A 317 -4.20 -18.51 16.28
CA ASN A 317 -3.11 -18.40 15.31
C ASN A 317 -2.01 -19.46 15.52
N LYS A 318 -2.17 -20.41 16.45
CA LYS A 318 -1.16 -21.42 16.84
C LYS A 318 -0.38 -21.99 15.65
N GLU A 319 -1.07 -22.55 14.65
CA GLU A 319 -0.44 -23.16 13.46
C GLU A 319 0.40 -22.15 12.64
N ARG A 320 -0.08 -20.90 12.52
CA ARG A 320 0.68 -19.81 11.87
C ARG A 320 1.94 -19.49 12.66
N PHE A 321 1.86 -19.47 13.98
CA PHE A 321 2.98 -19.15 14.86
C PHE A 321 4.01 -20.29 14.93
N GLU A 322 3.56 -21.56 14.92
CA GLU A 322 4.43 -22.73 14.76
C GLU A 322 5.12 -22.72 13.39
N PHE A 323 4.43 -22.33 12.32
CA PHE A 323 5.02 -22.15 10.99
C PHE A 323 6.06 -21.01 10.94
N LEU A 324 5.75 -19.84 11.50
CA LEU A 324 6.69 -18.72 11.58
C LEU A 324 7.94 -19.12 12.40
N LYS A 325 7.75 -19.79 13.54
CA LYS A 325 8.85 -20.24 14.41
C LYS A 325 9.69 -21.38 13.80
N TRP A 326 9.11 -22.20 12.91
CA TRP A 326 9.89 -23.05 12.01
C TRP A 326 10.73 -22.19 11.05
N GLY A 327 10.12 -21.19 10.40
CA GLY A 327 10.79 -20.28 9.49
C GLY A 327 12.05 -19.63 10.09
N SER A 328 11.95 -19.07 11.30
CA SER A 328 13.09 -18.45 12.01
C SER A 328 14.21 -19.42 12.42
N LYS A 329 14.00 -20.74 12.26
CA LYS A 329 15.04 -21.78 12.43
C LYS A 329 15.51 -22.38 11.11
N ALA A 330 14.68 -22.30 10.07
CA ALA A 330 14.95 -22.89 8.76
C ALA A 330 15.67 -21.92 7.80
N PHE A 331 15.60 -20.61 8.04
CA PHE A 331 16.21 -19.59 7.19
C PHE A 331 17.19 -18.71 7.99
N ASP A 332 18.45 -18.65 7.54
CA ASP A 332 19.42 -17.69 8.09
C ASP A 332 19.00 -16.26 7.76
N ASN A 333 19.41 -15.29 8.58
CA ASN A 333 19.04 -13.87 8.50
C ASN A 333 17.54 -13.54 8.73
N LEU A 334 16.67 -14.50 9.03
CA LEU A 334 15.25 -14.28 9.36
C LEU A 334 15.04 -14.14 10.88
N LEU A 335 14.95 -12.90 11.35
CA LEU A 335 14.55 -12.56 12.72
C LEU A 335 13.01 -12.48 12.80
N ILE A 336 12.43 -13.04 13.86
CA ILE A 336 11.01 -12.88 14.17
C ILE A 336 10.83 -12.30 15.58
N VAL A 337 10.10 -11.20 15.65
CA VAL A 337 9.62 -10.57 16.88
C VAL A 337 8.24 -11.15 17.22
N PRO A 338 8.06 -11.77 18.39
CA PRO A 338 6.87 -12.55 18.72
C PRO A 338 5.61 -11.69 18.97
N PRO A 339 4.41 -12.32 18.98
CA PRO A 339 3.16 -11.62 19.27
C PRO A 339 3.17 -10.96 20.65
N GLY A 340 2.62 -9.75 20.71
CA GLY A 340 2.56 -8.92 21.92
C GLY A 340 3.75 -7.97 22.15
N SER A 341 4.79 -8.02 21.31
CA SER A 341 6.00 -7.21 21.45
C SER A 341 5.93 -5.79 20.87
N GLY A 342 4.84 -5.40 20.22
CA GLY A 342 4.64 -4.07 19.63
C GLY A 342 4.13 -4.11 18.19
N ILE A 343 4.06 -2.94 17.54
CA ILE A 343 3.64 -2.80 16.13
C ILE A 343 4.87 -2.64 15.24
N VAL A 344 4.85 -3.25 14.04
CA VAL A 344 6.00 -3.37 13.12
C VAL A 344 6.74 -2.05 12.89
N HIS A 345 6.03 -0.94 12.69
CA HIS A 345 6.66 0.36 12.41
C HIS A 345 7.32 0.99 13.65
N GLN A 346 6.74 0.78 14.83
CA GLN A 346 7.28 1.29 16.10
C GLN A 346 8.53 0.47 16.50
N VAL A 347 8.43 -0.86 16.49
CA VAL A 347 9.56 -1.75 16.75
C VAL A 347 10.68 -1.52 15.72
N ASN A 348 10.33 -1.22 14.47
CA ASN A 348 11.32 -0.86 13.45
C ASN A 348 12.03 0.48 13.75
N LEU A 349 11.33 1.52 14.21
CA LEU A 349 11.94 2.79 14.61
C LEU A 349 12.81 2.66 15.87
N GLU A 350 12.32 1.96 16.88
CA GLU A 350 12.90 1.96 18.23
C GLU A 350 13.98 0.88 18.44
N HIS A 351 14.01 -0.16 17.61
CA HIS A 351 14.90 -1.31 17.81
C HIS A 351 15.54 -1.88 16.51
N LEU A 352 14.81 -1.96 15.40
CA LEU A 352 15.33 -2.58 14.16
C LEU A 352 16.03 -1.59 13.22
N ALA A 353 15.93 -0.29 13.45
CA ALA A 353 16.67 0.72 12.70
C ALA A 353 18.17 0.64 13.04
N ARG A 354 19.02 0.50 12.03
CA ARG A 354 20.49 0.54 12.21
C ARG A 354 21.03 1.94 11.94
N VAL A 355 20.35 2.73 11.10
CA VAL A 355 20.76 4.05 10.55
C VAL A 355 22.04 3.97 9.70
N VAL A 356 23.11 3.36 10.21
CA VAL A 356 24.30 2.93 9.48
C VAL A 356 24.57 1.48 9.84
N PHE A 357 24.62 0.60 8.84
CA PHE A 357 25.11 -0.76 9.02
C PHE A 357 26.63 -0.77 9.24
N ASN A 358 27.10 -1.72 10.04
CA ASN A 358 28.51 -2.13 10.12
C ASN A 358 28.57 -3.66 9.92
N SER A 359 28.54 -4.12 8.66
CA SER A 359 28.60 -5.55 8.34
C SER A 359 30.04 -5.94 8.01
N ASP A 360 30.63 -6.82 8.83
CA ASP A 360 32.01 -7.32 8.70
C ASP A 360 33.07 -6.21 8.54
N GLY A 361 32.86 -5.08 9.23
CA GLY A 361 33.74 -3.91 9.13
C GLY A 361 33.54 -3.08 7.86
N PHE A 362 32.37 -3.17 7.20
CA PHE A 362 31.99 -2.28 6.10
C PHE A 362 30.76 -1.44 6.46
N LEU A 363 30.86 -0.13 6.29
CA LEU A 363 29.84 0.85 6.63
C LEU A 363 29.00 1.27 5.42
N TYR A 364 27.69 1.28 5.58
CA TYR A 364 26.72 1.78 4.58
C TYR A 364 25.42 2.25 5.26
N PRO A 365 24.64 3.17 4.67
CA PRO A 365 23.36 3.59 5.25
C PRO A 365 22.37 2.45 5.38
N ASP A 366 21.60 2.43 6.47
CA ASP A 366 20.41 1.59 6.56
C ASP A 366 19.37 2.04 5.52
N SER A 367 18.74 1.06 4.89
CA SER A 367 17.64 1.26 3.95
C SER A 367 16.80 -0.01 3.90
N VAL A 368 15.48 0.16 3.86
CA VAL A 368 14.54 -0.95 4.09
C VAL A 368 13.33 -0.86 3.19
N VAL A 369 13.03 -1.96 2.50
CA VAL A 369 11.72 -2.18 1.90
C VAL A 369 10.88 -3.05 2.81
N GLY A 370 9.57 -2.89 2.81
CA GLY A 370 8.71 -3.75 3.62
C GLY A 370 7.35 -4.01 3.04
N THR A 371 6.73 -5.08 3.52
CA THR A 371 5.45 -5.58 3.01
C THR A 371 4.23 -4.92 3.66
N ASP A 372 4.38 -3.66 4.05
CA ASP A 372 3.32 -2.75 4.44
C ASP A 372 3.58 -1.34 3.87
N SER A 373 2.51 -0.58 3.57
CA SER A 373 2.57 0.78 3.04
C SER A 373 3.26 1.79 3.98
N HIS A 374 3.18 1.62 5.29
CA HIS A 374 3.69 2.57 6.28
C HIS A 374 5.14 2.29 6.71
N THR A 375 5.86 1.37 6.03
CA THR A 375 7.32 1.25 6.17
C THR A 375 8.03 2.59 5.94
N THR A 376 7.40 3.51 5.19
CA THR A 376 7.80 4.91 5.04
C THR A 376 7.96 5.70 6.34
N MET A 377 7.40 5.26 7.47
CA MET A 377 7.59 5.89 8.78
C MET A 377 9.08 5.92 9.21
N ILE A 378 9.88 4.95 8.73
CA ILE A 378 11.31 4.83 9.03
C ILE A 378 12.16 5.99 8.47
N ASN A 379 11.66 6.71 7.45
CA ASN A 379 12.33 7.90 6.91
C ASN A 379 12.46 9.02 7.94
N GLY A 380 11.64 9.02 9.01
CA GLY A 380 11.74 9.97 10.12
C GLY A 380 13.07 9.93 10.88
N VAL A 381 13.81 8.81 10.83
CA VAL A 381 15.15 8.65 11.42
C VAL A 381 16.26 8.63 10.36
N GLY A 382 16.00 9.11 9.14
CA GLY A 382 16.98 9.24 8.06
C GLY A 382 17.26 7.95 7.26
N VAL A 383 16.60 6.84 7.61
CA VAL A 383 16.67 5.56 6.90
C VAL A 383 15.75 5.60 5.69
N VAL A 384 16.29 5.44 4.48
CA VAL A 384 15.47 5.46 3.26
C VAL A 384 14.67 4.16 3.14
N GLY A 385 13.34 4.26 3.15
CA GLY A 385 12.49 3.07 3.06
C GLY A 385 11.05 3.29 2.63
N TRP A 386 10.42 2.25 2.07
CA TRP A 386 9.07 2.31 1.51
C TRP A 386 8.36 0.95 1.46
N GLY A 387 7.04 0.99 1.22
CA GLY A 387 6.21 -0.20 1.02
C GLY A 387 6.34 -0.82 -0.38
N VAL A 388 6.47 -2.14 -0.43
CA VAL A 388 6.59 -2.98 -1.64
C VAL A 388 5.63 -4.17 -1.56
N GLY A 389 5.45 -4.88 -2.67
CA GLY A 389 4.78 -6.18 -2.71
C GLY A 389 5.49 -7.25 -1.86
N GLY A 390 4.75 -8.25 -1.40
CA GLY A 390 5.36 -9.47 -0.82
C GLY A 390 6.35 -10.09 -1.79
N ILE A 391 5.94 -10.21 -3.05
CA ILE A 391 6.72 -10.77 -4.15
C ILE A 391 8.00 -9.95 -4.45
N GLU A 392 7.91 -8.61 -4.41
CA GLU A 392 9.07 -7.72 -4.54
C GLU A 392 10.04 -7.88 -3.35
N ALA A 393 9.50 -8.01 -2.13
CA ALA A 393 10.28 -8.26 -0.93
C ALA A 393 10.96 -9.64 -0.96
N GLU A 394 10.24 -10.71 -1.30
CA GLU A 394 10.74 -12.08 -1.48
C GLU A 394 11.93 -12.12 -2.46
N ALA A 395 11.84 -11.39 -3.58
CA ALA A 395 12.94 -11.25 -4.54
C ALA A 395 14.14 -10.48 -3.95
N ALA A 396 13.91 -9.37 -3.24
CA ALA A 396 14.95 -8.59 -2.58
C ALA A 396 15.65 -9.37 -1.46
N MET A 397 14.92 -10.18 -0.67
CA MET A 397 15.50 -11.13 0.29
C MET A 397 16.48 -12.06 -0.41
N LEU A 398 16.11 -12.60 -1.57
CA LEU A 398 16.96 -13.47 -2.39
C LEU A 398 18.04 -12.70 -3.19
N GLY A 399 18.28 -11.42 -2.90
CA GLY A 399 19.38 -10.62 -3.45
C GLY A 399 19.15 -10.08 -4.86
N GLN A 400 17.95 -10.22 -5.42
CA GLN A 400 17.58 -9.56 -6.67
C GLN A 400 17.52 -8.04 -6.46
N SER A 401 18.05 -7.26 -7.41
CA SER A 401 17.85 -5.82 -7.40
C SER A 401 16.39 -5.44 -7.68
N LEU A 402 15.91 -4.43 -6.97
CA LEU A 402 14.64 -3.77 -7.24
C LEU A 402 14.85 -2.76 -8.36
N SER A 403 14.20 -2.99 -9.50
CA SER A 403 14.16 -2.05 -10.61
C SER A 403 13.17 -0.92 -10.30
N MET A 404 13.58 0.33 -10.48
CA MET A 404 12.73 1.50 -10.31
C MET A 404 13.14 2.64 -11.25
N VAL A 405 12.18 3.46 -11.68
CA VAL A 405 12.48 4.75 -12.31
C VAL A 405 13.09 5.69 -11.26
N LEU A 406 14.19 6.35 -11.62
CA LEU A 406 14.90 7.31 -10.78
C LEU A 406 13.97 8.49 -10.42
N PRO A 407 13.60 8.71 -9.15
CA PRO A 407 12.47 9.57 -8.82
C PRO A 407 12.83 11.06 -8.82
N GLU A 408 11.89 11.92 -9.23
CA GLU A 408 11.93 13.34 -8.88
C GLU A 408 11.79 13.52 -7.36
N VAL A 409 12.39 14.58 -6.80
CA VAL A 409 12.42 14.85 -5.35
C VAL A 409 11.85 16.23 -5.08
N VAL A 410 10.67 16.27 -4.47
CA VAL A 410 10.01 17.51 -4.04
C VAL A 410 10.55 17.95 -2.68
N GLY A 411 11.36 19.01 -2.66
CA GLY A 411 11.96 19.55 -1.44
C GLY A 411 10.96 20.32 -0.58
N TYR A 412 10.38 19.68 0.43
CA TYR A 412 9.47 20.35 1.38
C TYR A 412 10.25 21.13 2.44
N ARG A 413 10.20 22.46 2.40
CA ARG A 413 10.95 23.34 3.30
C ARG A 413 10.07 23.91 4.41
N PHE A 414 10.17 23.35 5.61
CA PHE A 414 9.59 23.94 6.82
C PHE A 414 10.32 25.23 7.21
N ILE A 415 9.56 26.23 7.69
CA ILE A 415 10.04 27.52 8.18
C ILE A 415 9.21 27.97 9.39
N GLY A 416 9.78 28.83 10.23
CA GLY A 416 9.11 29.34 11.44
C GLY A 416 9.17 28.36 12.62
N LYS A 417 8.11 28.32 13.42
CA LYS A 417 7.89 27.39 14.53
C LYS A 417 6.42 26.96 14.53
N LEU A 418 6.12 25.82 15.14
CA LEU A 418 4.74 25.47 15.48
C LEU A 418 4.20 26.44 16.55
N SER A 419 2.90 26.73 16.49
CA SER A 419 2.19 27.46 17.53
C SER A 419 2.06 26.63 18.81
N GLU A 420 1.87 27.32 19.93
CA GLU A 420 1.45 26.73 21.19
C GLU A 420 0.16 25.89 21.00
N GLY A 421 0.12 24.69 21.57
CA GLY A 421 -0.96 23.71 21.38
C GLY A 421 -0.86 22.78 20.16
N CYS A 422 0.12 22.97 19.25
CA CYS A 422 0.36 22.05 18.13
C CYS A 422 1.19 20.82 18.55
N THR A 423 0.73 19.61 18.21
CA THR A 423 1.42 18.33 18.41
C THR A 423 2.05 17.75 17.13
N ALA A 424 2.75 16.62 17.25
CA ALA A 424 3.26 15.84 16.11
C ALA A 424 2.12 15.29 15.23
N THR A 425 0.99 14.88 15.82
CA THR A 425 -0.22 14.50 15.06
C THR A 425 -0.75 15.69 14.25
N ASP A 426 -0.55 16.91 14.73
CA ASP A 426 -1.01 18.12 14.07
C ASP A 426 -0.06 18.56 12.95
N LEU A 427 1.22 18.24 13.04
CA LEU A 427 2.12 18.32 11.88
C LEU A 427 1.75 17.27 10.79
N ALA A 428 1.09 16.17 11.17
CA ALA A 428 0.66 15.10 10.26
C ALA A 428 -0.80 15.20 9.76
N ARG A 429 -1.68 15.95 10.44
CA ARG A 429 -3.13 16.09 10.13
C ARG A 429 -3.73 17.50 10.32
N TYR A 430 -3.07 18.38 11.08
CA TYR A 430 -3.51 19.70 11.55
C TYR A 430 -4.70 19.75 12.57
N LEU A 431 -4.33 19.63 13.87
CA LEU A 431 -4.96 20.16 15.11
C LEU A 431 -6.15 19.41 15.73
N PRO A 432 -6.27 19.30 17.09
CA PRO A 432 -5.27 19.25 18.19
C PRO A 432 -5.47 17.98 19.08
N SER A 433 -4.93 17.74 20.30
CA SER A 433 -3.99 18.36 21.27
C SER A 433 -3.13 17.21 21.93
N ASN A 434 -2.39 17.25 23.06
CA ASN A 434 -2.41 18.04 24.32
C ASN A 434 -1.00 18.09 25.00
N GLU A 435 -0.80 18.93 26.02
CA GLU A 435 0.54 19.29 26.55
C GLU A 435 1.11 18.37 27.67
N GLU A 436 0.28 17.78 28.54
CA GLU A 436 0.74 16.89 29.63
C GLU A 436 1.58 15.71 29.12
N VAL A 437 1.27 15.23 27.90
CA VAL A 437 1.97 14.12 27.24
C VAL A 437 3.43 14.45 26.97
N ALA A 438 3.76 15.69 26.58
CA ALA A 438 5.13 16.07 26.25
C ALA A 438 6.03 16.03 27.50
N THR A 439 5.57 16.63 28.60
CA THR A 439 6.26 16.63 29.89
C THR A 439 6.40 15.22 30.46
N VAL A 440 5.36 14.38 30.36
CA VAL A 440 5.43 12.97 30.78
C VAL A 440 6.42 12.19 29.92
N VAL A 441 6.43 12.37 28.60
CA VAL A 441 7.39 11.71 27.70
C VAL A 441 8.83 12.10 28.07
N GLU A 442 9.14 13.39 28.19
CA GLU A 442 10.51 13.85 28.49
C GLU A 442 11.00 13.42 29.89
N GLN A 443 10.09 13.21 30.85
CA GLN A 443 10.42 12.73 32.19
C GLN A 443 10.49 11.19 32.33
N HIS A 444 9.77 10.42 31.52
CA HIS A 444 9.60 8.97 31.72
C HIS A 444 10.14 8.10 30.56
N VAL A 445 10.21 8.61 29.34
CA VAL A 445 10.71 7.87 28.15
C VAL A 445 12.24 8.00 28.09
N THR A 446 12.90 7.22 28.94
CA THR A 446 14.35 7.24 29.15
C THR A 446 15.07 6.15 28.34
N PRO A 447 16.37 6.28 28.02
CA PRO A 447 17.14 5.21 27.37
C PRO A 447 17.13 3.87 28.12
N SER A 448 17.00 3.91 29.45
CA SER A 448 16.78 2.74 30.31
C SER A 448 15.45 2.03 30.07
N LEU A 449 14.38 2.76 29.73
CA LEU A 449 13.09 2.16 29.35
C LEU A 449 13.25 1.35 28.05
N PHE A 450 13.85 1.95 27.01
CA PHE A 450 14.17 1.25 25.76
C PHE A 450 15.02 0.00 26.00
N LYS A 451 16.10 0.11 26.79
CA LYS A 451 16.92 -1.09 27.10
C LYS A 451 16.08 -2.18 27.78
N THR A 452 15.27 -1.82 28.78
CA THR A 452 14.48 -2.78 29.56
C THR A 452 13.43 -3.50 28.72
N VAL A 453 12.77 -2.78 27.80
CA VAL A 453 11.77 -3.34 26.87
C VAL A 453 12.42 -4.21 25.79
N TYR A 454 13.52 -3.73 25.18
CA TYR A 454 14.06 -4.33 23.96
C TYR A 454 15.19 -5.36 24.18
N GLU A 455 15.86 -5.39 25.33
CA GLU A 455 16.94 -6.35 25.63
C GLU A 455 16.49 -7.83 25.58
N ASN A 456 15.18 -8.10 25.74
CA ASN A 456 14.60 -9.45 25.68
C ASN A 456 13.43 -9.57 24.70
N ILE A 457 13.26 -8.67 23.72
CA ILE A 457 12.03 -8.58 22.89
C ILE A 457 11.63 -9.90 22.18
N THR A 458 12.60 -10.71 21.76
CA THR A 458 12.39 -12.03 21.15
C THR A 458 11.94 -13.12 22.13
N MET A 459 12.11 -12.89 23.42
CA MET A 459 11.86 -13.83 24.52
C MET A 459 10.68 -13.42 25.42
N LEU A 460 10.07 -12.24 25.24
CA LEU A 460 9.01 -11.71 26.11
C LEU A 460 7.76 -12.60 26.19
N ASN A 461 7.46 -13.39 25.16
CA ASN A 461 6.25 -14.20 25.09
C ASN A 461 6.56 -15.67 25.41
N GLU A 462 6.27 -16.11 26.64
CA GLU A 462 6.49 -17.48 27.08
C GLU A 462 5.70 -18.53 26.26
N GLN A 463 4.48 -18.22 25.83
CA GLN A 463 3.68 -19.14 25.04
C GLN A 463 4.33 -19.38 23.66
N TRP A 464 4.83 -18.31 23.02
CA TRP A 464 5.65 -18.40 21.81
C TRP A 464 6.93 -19.20 22.05
N ASN A 465 7.68 -18.92 23.13
CA ASN A 465 8.92 -19.63 23.49
C ASN A 465 8.68 -21.14 23.64
N ASN A 466 7.53 -21.54 24.19
CA ASN A 466 7.14 -22.92 24.43
C ASN A 466 6.52 -23.66 23.22
N LEU A 467 6.24 -22.98 22.08
CA LEU A 467 5.78 -23.65 20.86
C LEU A 467 6.80 -24.70 20.38
N ALA A 468 6.40 -25.96 20.30
CA ALA A 468 7.21 -27.03 19.74
C ALA A 468 7.17 -26.99 18.21
N VAL A 469 8.34 -27.01 17.56
CA VAL A 469 8.46 -27.01 16.10
C VAL A 469 9.42 -28.10 15.64
N ILE A 470 9.09 -28.79 14.55
CA ILE A 470 9.96 -29.77 13.91
C ILE A 470 11.00 -28.99 13.09
N GLU A 471 12.27 -29.13 13.44
CA GLU A 471 13.37 -28.46 12.73
C GLU A 471 13.72 -29.19 11.43
N GLY A 472 14.07 -28.42 10.39
CA GLY A 472 14.43 -28.95 9.08
C GLY A 472 14.46 -27.88 7.99
N THR A 473 15.25 -28.10 6.95
CA THR A 473 15.42 -27.14 5.83
C THR A 473 14.21 -27.07 4.90
N GLN A 474 13.38 -28.11 4.84
CA GLN A 474 12.10 -28.13 4.11
C GLN A 474 10.95 -28.19 5.11
N TYR A 475 9.82 -27.57 4.76
CA TYR A 475 8.62 -27.62 5.58
C TYR A 475 7.85 -28.93 5.39
N LYS A 476 7.29 -29.47 6.47
CA LYS A 476 6.41 -30.65 6.41
C LYS A 476 4.96 -30.19 6.26
N TRP A 477 4.52 -29.98 5.02
CA TRP A 477 3.11 -29.68 4.70
C TRP A 477 2.16 -30.72 5.30
N GLN A 478 0.98 -30.28 5.78
CA GLN A 478 -0.13 -31.15 6.22
C GLN A 478 -1.32 -30.92 5.27
N GLU A 479 -1.90 -31.98 4.71
CA GLU A 479 -2.97 -31.85 3.68
C GLU A 479 -4.29 -31.35 4.26
N GLU A 480 -4.53 -31.68 5.54
CA GLU A 480 -5.67 -31.29 6.35
C GLU A 480 -5.63 -29.79 6.73
N SER A 481 -4.47 -29.13 6.64
CA SER A 481 -4.29 -27.74 7.08
C SER A 481 -5.28 -26.78 6.42
N THR A 482 -5.74 -25.83 7.22
CA THR A 482 -6.56 -24.70 6.75
C THR A 482 -5.83 -23.35 6.91
N TYR A 483 -4.56 -23.34 7.33
CA TYR A 483 -3.74 -22.13 7.49
C TYR A 483 -2.48 -22.11 6.62
N ILE A 484 -1.83 -23.26 6.38
CA ILE A 484 -0.55 -23.39 5.66
C ILE A 484 -0.68 -24.48 4.59
N HIS A 485 -0.64 -24.12 3.31
CA HIS A 485 -0.74 -25.05 2.18
C HIS A 485 0.33 -24.73 1.12
N SER A 486 0.73 -25.74 0.32
CA SER A 486 1.79 -25.59 -0.67
C SER A 486 1.25 -24.93 -1.95
N PRO A 487 1.68 -23.71 -2.31
CA PRO A 487 1.12 -22.97 -3.42
C PRO A 487 1.50 -23.58 -4.80
N PRO A 488 0.56 -23.70 -5.75
CA PRO A 488 0.80 -24.40 -7.00
C PRO A 488 1.58 -23.62 -8.08
N TYR A 489 2.09 -22.40 -7.82
CA TYR A 489 2.61 -21.50 -8.89
C TYR A 489 3.91 -21.98 -9.54
N PHE A 490 4.59 -22.91 -8.88
CA PHE A 490 5.81 -23.55 -9.37
C PHE A 490 5.55 -24.95 -9.95
N LYS A 491 4.29 -25.43 -9.96
CA LYS A 491 3.94 -26.77 -10.43
C LYS A 491 4.17 -26.89 -11.94
N GLY A 492 5.05 -27.83 -12.33
CA GLY A 492 5.44 -28.03 -13.73
C GLY A 492 6.48 -27.02 -14.24
N MET A 493 7.07 -26.21 -13.36
CA MET A 493 8.17 -25.31 -13.72
C MET A 493 9.41 -26.08 -14.20
N THR A 494 10.04 -25.59 -15.26
CA THR A 494 11.28 -26.12 -15.83
C THR A 494 12.39 -25.06 -15.86
N MET A 495 13.64 -25.50 -16.08
CA MET A 495 14.82 -24.61 -16.19
C MET A 495 14.91 -23.86 -17.51
N GLU A 496 14.17 -24.32 -18.52
CA GLU A 496 13.92 -23.62 -19.78
C GLU A 496 12.72 -22.66 -19.64
N VAL A 497 12.55 -21.77 -20.61
CA VAL A 497 11.57 -20.68 -20.56
C VAL A 497 10.81 -20.66 -21.88
N ASN A 498 9.60 -21.23 -21.86
CA ASN A 498 8.72 -21.39 -23.03
C ASN A 498 7.37 -20.69 -22.77
N PRO A 499 7.32 -19.35 -22.79
CA PRO A 499 6.10 -18.59 -22.52
C PRO A 499 5.10 -18.72 -23.66
N ASN A 500 3.83 -19.00 -23.36
CA ASN A 500 2.78 -18.85 -24.37
C ASN A 500 2.38 -17.37 -24.49
N PHE A 501 2.86 -16.73 -25.55
CA PHE A 501 2.59 -15.34 -25.88
C PHE A 501 1.43 -15.10 -26.86
N LEU A 502 0.68 -16.15 -27.22
CA LEU A 502 -0.57 -16.02 -27.96
C LEU A 502 -1.76 -16.34 -27.04
N ILE A 503 -2.54 -15.32 -26.71
CA ILE A 503 -3.73 -15.42 -25.85
C ILE A 503 -4.95 -15.18 -26.73
N ASN A 504 -5.66 -16.25 -27.08
CA ASN A 504 -6.86 -16.17 -27.92
C ASN A 504 -8.15 -16.28 -27.09
N ASP A 505 -9.17 -15.55 -27.52
CA ASP A 505 -10.58 -15.65 -27.10
C ASP A 505 -10.84 -15.56 -25.59
N ALA A 506 -10.04 -14.76 -24.89
CA ALA A 506 -10.14 -14.58 -23.45
C ALA A 506 -11.49 -13.97 -23.05
N ALA A 507 -12.14 -14.53 -22.04
CA ALA A 507 -13.39 -13.99 -21.50
C ALA A 507 -13.11 -12.86 -20.50
N CYS A 508 -13.91 -11.80 -20.56
CA CYS A 508 -13.93 -10.78 -19.51
C CYS A 508 -14.56 -11.37 -18.24
N LEU A 509 -13.75 -11.63 -17.21
CA LEU A 509 -14.24 -12.14 -15.93
C LEU A 509 -14.98 -11.06 -15.13
N ALA A 510 -14.53 -9.80 -15.25
CA ALA A 510 -15.15 -8.65 -14.59
C ALA A 510 -14.83 -7.34 -15.31
N LEU A 511 -15.81 -6.43 -15.31
CA LEU A 511 -15.70 -5.07 -15.83
C LEU A 511 -15.95 -4.10 -14.68
N PHE A 512 -14.88 -3.58 -14.09
CA PHE A 512 -14.93 -2.74 -12.91
C PHE A 512 -15.06 -1.24 -13.23
N GLY A 513 -15.33 -0.46 -12.19
CA GLY A 513 -15.23 1.01 -12.20
C GLY A 513 -13.82 1.51 -11.86
N ASP A 514 -13.77 2.76 -11.41
CA ASP A 514 -12.56 3.43 -10.91
C ASP A 514 -12.24 3.04 -9.45
N SER A 515 -11.01 3.30 -9.01
CA SER A 515 -10.52 3.24 -7.62
C SER A 515 -10.77 1.90 -6.92
N ILE A 516 -10.63 0.79 -7.66
CA ILE A 516 -10.74 -0.57 -7.14
C ILE A 516 -9.53 -0.89 -6.25
N THR A 517 -9.69 -0.65 -4.95
CA THR A 517 -8.61 -0.88 -3.97
C THR A 517 -8.20 -2.35 -3.86
N THR A 518 -6.99 -2.61 -3.34
CA THR A 518 -6.50 -3.97 -3.05
C THR A 518 -7.35 -4.72 -2.01
N ASP A 519 -8.21 -4.04 -1.23
CA ASP A 519 -9.19 -4.67 -0.35
C ASP A 519 -10.42 -5.20 -1.10
N HIS A 520 -10.78 -4.60 -2.24
CA HIS A 520 -11.80 -5.16 -3.13
C HIS A 520 -11.28 -6.39 -3.88
N ILE A 521 -10.00 -6.37 -4.29
CA ILE A 521 -9.34 -7.48 -5.00
C ILE A 521 -9.03 -8.64 -4.04
N SER A 522 -8.43 -8.35 -2.88
CA SER A 522 -8.00 -9.33 -1.88
C SER A 522 -8.38 -8.83 -0.48
N PRO A 523 -9.65 -8.98 -0.04
CA PRO A 523 -10.10 -8.57 1.30
C PRO A 523 -9.26 -9.23 2.40
N ALA A 524 -9.09 -8.52 3.52
CA ALA A 524 -8.32 -9.03 4.68
C ALA A 524 -9.20 -9.33 5.91
N GLY A 525 -10.41 -8.80 5.96
CA GLY A 525 -11.33 -8.94 7.10
C GLY A 525 -12.04 -10.30 7.20
N SER A 526 -13.16 -10.31 7.93
CA SER A 526 -13.94 -11.52 8.22
C SER A 526 -14.51 -12.18 6.97
N ILE A 527 -14.41 -13.51 6.90
CA ILE A 527 -14.96 -14.32 5.80
C ILE A 527 -16.51 -14.26 5.85
N ALA A 528 -17.18 -14.02 4.72
CA ALA A 528 -18.64 -13.98 4.65
C ALA A 528 -19.26 -15.39 4.70
N LYS A 529 -20.37 -15.58 5.42
CA LYS A 529 -20.92 -16.90 5.78
C LYS A 529 -21.16 -17.82 4.58
N ASP A 530 -21.74 -17.31 3.50
CA ASP A 530 -22.20 -18.12 2.37
C ASP A 530 -21.24 -18.03 1.16
N SER A 531 -20.03 -17.49 1.38
CA SER A 531 -18.96 -17.35 0.37
C SER A 531 -18.31 -18.69 -0.02
N PRO A 532 -17.63 -18.78 -1.18
CA PRO A 532 -16.90 -19.99 -1.56
C PRO A 532 -15.84 -20.40 -0.53
N ALA A 533 -15.17 -19.44 0.11
CA ALA A 533 -14.15 -19.68 1.14
C ALA A 533 -14.76 -20.28 2.41
N ALA A 534 -15.94 -19.81 2.81
CA ALA A 534 -16.68 -20.38 3.93
C ALA A 534 -17.13 -21.83 3.68
N LYS A 535 -17.63 -22.13 2.47
CA LYS A 535 -18.02 -23.50 2.08
C LYS A 535 -16.85 -24.46 2.19
N PHE A 536 -15.70 -24.10 1.62
CA PHE A 536 -14.45 -24.88 1.74
C PHE A 536 -14.01 -25.11 3.19
N LEU A 537 -14.10 -24.08 4.05
CA LEU A 537 -13.78 -24.22 5.48
C LEU A 537 -14.76 -25.16 6.20
N GLN A 538 -16.06 -25.13 5.85
CA GLN A 538 -17.09 -26.03 6.39
C GLN A 538 -16.93 -27.47 5.88
N GLU A 539 -16.58 -27.65 4.61
CA GLU A 539 -16.21 -28.94 4.00
C GLU A 539 -14.97 -29.55 4.68
N ARG A 540 -14.05 -28.71 5.20
CA ARG A 540 -12.92 -29.09 6.05
C ARG A 540 -13.25 -29.14 7.56
N GLY A 541 -14.53 -29.09 7.94
CA GLY A 541 -14.99 -29.24 9.33
C GLY A 541 -14.76 -28.04 10.26
N VAL A 542 -14.34 -26.88 9.73
CA VAL A 542 -14.10 -25.67 10.53
C VAL A 542 -15.43 -24.98 10.86
N GLU A 543 -15.68 -24.72 12.15
CA GLU A 543 -16.88 -24.00 12.59
C GLU A 543 -16.84 -22.50 12.22
N ARG A 544 -18.04 -21.89 12.12
CA ARG A 544 -18.20 -20.47 11.77
C ARG A 544 -17.44 -19.51 12.69
N LYS A 545 -17.24 -19.88 13.96
CA LYS A 545 -16.48 -19.10 14.96
C LYS A 545 -14.96 -19.12 14.70
N ASP A 546 -14.46 -20.18 14.07
CA ASP A 546 -13.03 -20.46 13.87
C ASP A 546 -12.54 -20.15 12.45
N PHE A 547 -13.42 -19.67 11.56
CA PHE A 547 -13.04 -19.20 10.21
C PHE A 547 -11.89 -18.18 10.25
N ASN A 548 -11.83 -17.36 11.31
CA ASN A 548 -10.88 -16.24 11.45
C ASN A 548 -11.03 -15.23 10.28
N THR A 549 -10.00 -14.45 10.00
CA THR A 549 -9.99 -13.44 8.92
C THR A 549 -9.29 -13.94 7.66
N TYR A 550 -9.60 -13.37 6.49
CA TYR A 550 -8.81 -13.66 5.27
C TYR A 550 -7.33 -13.34 5.46
N GLY A 551 -6.98 -12.28 6.21
CA GLY A 551 -5.58 -11.95 6.55
C GLY A 551 -4.85 -13.09 7.26
N SER A 552 -5.49 -13.74 8.24
CA SER A 552 -4.92 -14.90 8.93
C SER A 552 -4.74 -16.14 8.03
N ARG A 553 -5.56 -16.27 6.98
CA ARG A 553 -5.60 -17.44 6.08
C ARG A 553 -4.64 -17.34 4.89
N ARG A 554 -3.79 -16.31 4.84
CA ARG A 554 -2.90 -16.02 3.69
C ARG A 554 -1.79 -17.04 3.40
N GLY A 555 -1.51 -17.96 4.32
CA GLY A 555 -0.66 -19.12 4.05
C GLY A 555 -1.37 -20.27 3.32
N ASN A 556 -2.69 -20.17 3.09
CA ASN A 556 -3.49 -21.20 2.45
C ASN A 556 -4.15 -20.65 1.17
N ASP A 557 -3.57 -21.01 0.03
CA ASP A 557 -4.04 -20.54 -1.27
C ASP A 557 -5.48 -20.98 -1.58
N LEU A 558 -5.87 -22.19 -1.16
CA LEU A 558 -7.23 -22.71 -1.36
C LEU A 558 -8.30 -21.79 -0.74
N VAL A 559 -8.03 -21.16 0.40
CA VAL A 559 -8.90 -20.12 1.00
C VAL A 559 -8.79 -18.79 0.25
N MET A 560 -7.58 -18.36 -0.11
CA MET A 560 -7.36 -17.02 -0.66
C MET A 560 -7.84 -16.83 -2.10
N VAL A 561 -7.79 -17.84 -2.98
CA VAL A 561 -8.40 -17.77 -4.32
C VAL A 561 -9.92 -17.61 -4.22
N ARG A 562 -10.53 -18.30 -3.24
CA ARG A 562 -11.95 -18.20 -2.91
C ARG A 562 -12.31 -16.86 -2.26
N GLY A 563 -11.34 -16.19 -1.63
CA GLY A 563 -11.43 -14.82 -1.13
C GLY A 563 -11.15 -13.74 -2.18
N THR A 564 -10.56 -14.10 -3.31
CA THR A 564 -10.19 -13.14 -4.36
C THR A 564 -11.45 -12.62 -5.08
N PHE A 565 -11.59 -11.30 -5.12
CA PHE A 565 -12.81 -10.56 -5.47
C PHE A 565 -14.04 -10.87 -4.58
N ALA A 566 -13.85 -11.47 -3.40
CA ALA A 566 -14.94 -11.83 -2.47
C ALA A 566 -15.49 -10.65 -1.64
N ASN A 567 -15.09 -9.41 -1.91
CA ASN A 567 -15.51 -8.23 -1.16
C ASN A 567 -16.98 -7.86 -1.45
N THR A 568 -17.79 -7.70 -0.41
CA THR A 568 -19.23 -7.38 -0.55
C THR A 568 -19.52 -5.98 -1.09
N ARG A 569 -18.52 -5.10 -1.15
CA ARG A 569 -18.62 -3.74 -1.71
C ARG A 569 -18.10 -3.62 -3.15
N LEU A 570 -17.51 -4.68 -3.71
CA LEU A 570 -16.98 -4.69 -5.08
C LEU A 570 -18.08 -4.36 -6.10
N GLY A 571 -17.90 -3.33 -6.91
CA GLY A 571 -18.81 -2.96 -7.99
C GLY A 571 -18.37 -3.54 -9.33
N ASN A 572 -19.13 -4.48 -9.88
CA ASN A 572 -18.87 -5.11 -11.18
C ASN A 572 -19.98 -4.76 -12.18
N ARG A 573 -19.65 -3.98 -13.22
CA ARG A 573 -20.61 -3.50 -14.23
C ARG A 573 -21.28 -4.65 -14.99
N LEU A 574 -20.67 -5.84 -15.07
CA LEU A 574 -21.25 -7.01 -15.75
C LEU A 574 -22.56 -7.51 -15.11
N VAL A 575 -22.75 -7.31 -13.79
CA VAL A 575 -24.02 -7.67 -13.13
C VAL A 575 -25.04 -6.52 -13.11
N GLY A 576 -24.64 -5.32 -13.55
CA GLY A 576 -25.43 -4.10 -13.63
C GLY A 576 -24.73 -2.90 -12.96
N GLU A 577 -24.83 -1.70 -13.55
CA GLU A 577 -24.28 -0.49 -12.93
C GLU A 577 -24.91 -0.23 -11.55
N GLY A 578 -24.07 0.19 -10.60
CA GLY A 578 -24.48 0.45 -9.21
C GLY A 578 -24.70 -0.79 -8.33
N GLN A 579 -24.70 -2.01 -8.88
CA GLN A 579 -24.73 -3.23 -8.06
C GLN A 579 -23.37 -3.51 -7.42
N THR A 580 -23.40 -3.93 -6.15
CA THR A 580 -22.22 -4.36 -5.40
C THR A 580 -22.32 -5.84 -4.99
N GLY A 581 -21.16 -6.48 -4.81
CA GLY A 581 -21.02 -7.84 -4.33
C GLY A 581 -20.02 -8.67 -5.15
N PRO A 582 -19.64 -9.85 -4.65
CA PRO A 582 -18.57 -10.68 -5.22
C PRO A 582 -19.01 -11.51 -6.44
N PHE A 583 -19.81 -10.91 -7.33
CA PHE A 583 -20.55 -11.59 -8.39
C PHE A 583 -20.12 -11.16 -9.79
N THR A 584 -20.25 -12.06 -10.75
CA THR A 584 -20.11 -11.79 -12.19
C THR A 584 -21.07 -12.64 -13.02
N ILE A 585 -21.07 -12.44 -14.34
CA ILE A 585 -21.81 -13.29 -15.27
C ILE A 585 -20.84 -14.31 -15.90
N HIS A 586 -21.20 -15.59 -15.80
CA HIS A 586 -20.53 -16.65 -16.54
C HIS A 586 -21.17 -16.75 -17.94
N TRP A 587 -20.58 -16.10 -18.95
CA TRP A 587 -21.21 -15.90 -20.26
C TRP A 587 -21.67 -17.18 -20.98
N PRO A 588 -20.91 -18.31 -20.99
CA PRO A 588 -21.32 -19.54 -21.67
C PRO A 588 -22.63 -20.13 -21.13
N SER A 589 -22.97 -19.89 -19.87
CA SER A 589 -24.25 -20.30 -19.26
C SER A 589 -25.20 -19.13 -18.99
N ASN A 590 -24.76 -17.89 -19.23
CA ASN A 590 -25.45 -16.65 -18.90
C ASN A 590 -25.95 -16.55 -17.43
N GLU A 591 -25.23 -17.17 -16.49
CA GLU A 591 -25.62 -17.22 -15.06
C GLU A 591 -24.87 -16.16 -14.23
N LYS A 592 -25.58 -15.53 -13.28
CA LYS A 592 -24.95 -14.70 -12.22
C LYS A 592 -24.43 -15.61 -11.11
N VAL A 593 -23.11 -15.70 -10.97
CA VAL A 593 -22.39 -16.56 -10.01
C VAL A 593 -21.32 -15.77 -9.26
N SER A 594 -20.65 -16.35 -8.26
CA SER A 594 -19.50 -15.67 -7.65
C SER A 594 -18.33 -15.61 -8.63
N ILE A 595 -17.44 -14.62 -8.47
CA ILE A 595 -16.28 -14.44 -9.37
C ILE A 595 -15.36 -15.68 -9.32
N PHE A 596 -15.20 -16.29 -8.14
CA PHE A 596 -14.50 -17.57 -7.99
C PHE A 596 -15.18 -18.72 -8.77
N ASP A 597 -16.50 -18.86 -8.65
CA ASP A 597 -17.23 -19.94 -9.33
C ASP A 597 -17.19 -19.78 -10.86
N ALA A 598 -17.22 -18.53 -11.37
CA ALA A 598 -17.00 -18.24 -12.79
C ALA A 598 -15.59 -18.62 -13.24
N ALA A 599 -14.56 -18.23 -12.48
CA ALA A 599 -13.16 -18.58 -12.77
C ALA A 599 -12.95 -20.10 -12.82
N VAL A 600 -13.53 -20.85 -11.88
CA VAL A 600 -13.46 -22.33 -11.85
C VAL A 600 -14.18 -22.97 -13.04
N ARG A 601 -15.25 -22.37 -13.57
CA ARG A 601 -15.92 -22.86 -14.79
C ARG A 601 -15.07 -22.59 -16.03
N TYR A 602 -14.65 -21.34 -16.25
CA TYR A 602 -13.79 -20.98 -17.38
C TYR A 602 -12.47 -21.78 -17.40
N ALA A 603 -11.90 -22.09 -16.23
CA ALA A 603 -10.72 -22.96 -16.12
C ALA A 603 -10.98 -24.41 -16.60
N LYS A 604 -12.16 -24.97 -16.32
CA LYS A 604 -12.58 -26.29 -16.84
C LYS A 604 -12.85 -26.26 -18.35
N GLU A 605 -13.29 -25.11 -18.86
CA GLU A 605 -13.52 -24.85 -20.27
C GLU A 605 -12.23 -24.51 -21.04
N ASN A 606 -11.09 -24.42 -20.34
CA ASN A 606 -9.78 -23.99 -20.87
C ASN A 606 -9.77 -22.57 -21.49
N ILE A 607 -10.66 -21.70 -21.01
CA ILE A 607 -10.82 -20.33 -21.49
C ILE A 607 -9.91 -19.39 -20.68
N PRO A 608 -8.98 -18.64 -21.32
CA PRO A 608 -8.16 -17.65 -20.62
C PRO A 608 -9.02 -16.44 -20.19
N LEU A 609 -8.56 -15.69 -19.18
CA LEU A 609 -9.35 -14.60 -18.59
C LEU A 609 -8.65 -13.24 -18.65
N VAL A 610 -9.47 -12.22 -18.86
CA VAL A 610 -9.11 -10.80 -18.78
C VAL A 610 -9.98 -10.08 -17.77
N ILE A 611 -9.42 -9.08 -17.08
CA ILE A 611 -10.19 -8.08 -16.31
C ILE A 611 -10.10 -6.75 -17.03
N ILE A 612 -11.19 -5.97 -17.00
CA ILE A 612 -11.23 -4.61 -17.51
C ILE A 612 -11.64 -3.67 -16.36
N ALA A 613 -10.94 -2.54 -16.19
CA ALA A 613 -11.13 -1.61 -15.08
C ALA A 613 -11.04 -0.14 -15.52
N GLY A 614 -11.50 0.76 -14.65
CA GLY A 614 -11.30 2.20 -14.79
C GLY A 614 -9.92 2.64 -14.28
N LYS A 615 -9.88 3.79 -13.62
CA LYS A 615 -8.67 4.42 -13.07
C LYS A 615 -8.27 3.82 -11.73
N GLU A 616 -7.02 4.05 -11.32
CA GLU A 616 -6.50 3.73 -9.99
C GLU A 616 -6.69 2.26 -9.58
N TYR A 617 -6.59 1.34 -10.55
CA TYR A 617 -6.78 -0.08 -10.29
C TYR A 617 -5.68 -0.62 -9.36
N GLY A 618 -6.09 -1.19 -8.23
CA GLY A 618 -5.20 -1.73 -7.19
C GLY A 618 -4.71 -0.72 -6.16
N SER A 619 -5.48 0.31 -5.85
CA SER A 619 -5.08 1.34 -4.87
C SER A 619 -5.12 0.88 -3.40
N GLY A 620 -4.38 1.57 -2.53
CA GLY A 620 -4.32 1.28 -1.09
C GLY A 620 -3.19 0.34 -0.66
N SER A 621 -3.41 -0.46 0.39
CA SER A 621 -2.37 -1.26 1.05
C SER A 621 -1.68 -2.25 0.11
N SER A 622 -0.37 -2.46 0.30
CA SER A 622 0.34 -3.55 -0.36
C SER A 622 -0.23 -4.91 0.07
N ARG A 623 -0.66 -5.72 -0.91
CA ARG A 623 -1.21 -7.06 -0.71
C ARG A 623 -0.78 -7.94 -1.88
N ASP A 624 0.13 -8.86 -1.62
CA ASP A 624 0.62 -9.87 -2.57
C ASP A 624 -0.53 -10.71 -3.15
N TRP A 625 -1.50 -11.05 -2.31
CA TRP A 625 -2.72 -11.75 -2.69
C TRP A 625 -3.63 -10.99 -3.66
N ALA A 626 -3.46 -9.68 -3.83
CA ALA A 626 -4.12 -8.94 -4.91
C ALA A 626 -3.55 -9.27 -6.30
N ALA A 627 -2.42 -9.97 -6.41
CA ALA A 627 -1.90 -10.53 -7.67
C ALA A 627 -1.85 -12.07 -7.66
N LYS A 628 -1.40 -12.70 -6.56
CA LYS A 628 -1.40 -14.17 -6.41
C LYS A 628 -2.81 -14.74 -6.62
N GLY A 629 -3.84 -14.09 -6.08
CA GLY A 629 -5.25 -14.45 -6.23
C GLY A 629 -5.74 -14.42 -7.69
N PRO A 630 -5.68 -13.27 -8.40
CA PRO A 630 -6.08 -13.19 -9.80
C PRO A 630 -5.32 -14.15 -10.73
N PHE A 631 -4.02 -14.35 -10.51
CA PHE A 631 -3.21 -15.33 -11.25
C PHE A 631 -3.79 -16.75 -11.12
N MET A 632 -4.11 -17.17 -9.90
CA MET A 632 -4.73 -18.47 -9.63
C MET A 632 -6.16 -18.61 -10.14
N GLN A 633 -6.92 -17.52 -10.23
CA GLN A 633 -8.22 -17.50 -10.92
C GLN A 633 -8.07 -17.63 -12.45
N GLY A 634 -6.85 -17.69 -13.00
CA GLY A 634 -6.58 -17.92 -14.42
C GLY A 634 -6.46 -16.66 -15.27
N ILE A 635 -6.47 -15.48 -14.66
CA ILE A 635 -6.37 -14.19 -15.35
C ILE A 635 -4.96 -14.03 -15.93
N LYS A 636 -4.90 -13.65 -17.21
CA LYS A 636 -3.64 -13.47 -17.97
C LYS A 636 -3.37 -12.01 -18.31
N VAL A 637 -4.42 -11.22 -18.50
CA VAL A 637 -4.33 -9.80 -18.87
C VAL A 637 -5.26 -8.98 -17.98
N ILE A 638 -4.85 -7.76 -17.63
CA ILE A 638 -5.74 -6.75 -17.03
C ILE A 638 -5.62 -5.48 -17.86
N ILE A 639 -6.75 -4.90 -18.29
CA ILE A 639 -6.81 -3.64 -19.04
C ILE A 639 -7.42 -2.55 -18.15
N ALA A 640 -6.70 -1.47 -17.88
CA ALA A 640 -7.18 -0.37 -17.02
C ALA A 640 -7.03 1.01 -17.67
N GLU A 641 -7.70 2.04 -17.15
CA GLU A 641 -7.40 3.43 -17.51
C GLU A 641 -6.13 3.92 -16.78
N SER A 642 -5.90 3.45 -15.55
CA SER A 642 -4.61 3.56 -14.86
C SER A 642 -4.47 2.52 -13.74
N PHE A 643 -3.22 2.17 -13.40
CA PHE A 643 -2.86 1.28 -12.31
C PHE A 643 -2.17 2.05 -11.18
N GLU A 644 -2.36 1.61 -9.93
CA GLU A 644 -1.50 2.04 -8.83
C GLU A 644 -0.14 1.32 -8.83
N ARG A 645 0.91 2.02 -8.41
CA ARG A 645 2.32 1.67 -8.67
C ARG A 645 2.69 0.28 -8.16
N ILE A 646 2.40 0.03 -6.88
CA ILE A 646 2.76 -1.23 -6.20
C ILE A 646 1.92 -2.39 -6.76
N HIS A 647 0.65 -2.15 -7.09
CA HIS A 647 -0.19 -3.21 -7.65
C HIS A 647 0.26 -3.62 -9.07
N ARG A 648 0.61 -2.65 -9.93
CA ARG A 648 1.21 -2.90 -11.25
C ARG A 648 2.45 -3.82 -11.14
N SER A 649 3.38 -3.52 -10.23
CA SER A 649 4.54 -4.38 -9.97
C SER A 649 4.14 -5.80 -9.53
N ASN A 650 3.16 -5.94 -8.63
CA ASN A 650 2.69 -7.25 -8.15
C ASN A 650 2.06 -8.10 -9.27
N LEU A 651 1.30 -7.49 -10.19
CA LEU A 651 0.74 -8.18 -11.36
C LEU A 651 1.86 -8.77 -12.24
N ILE A 652 2.87 -7.95 -12.56
CA ILE A 652 4.05 -8.33 -13.34
C ILE A 652 4.86 -9.42 -12.60
N GLY A 653 5.00 -9.30 -11.29
CA GLY A 653 5.66 -10.29 -10.43
C GLY A 653 5.00 -11.68 -10.48
N MET A 654 3.70 -11.75 -10.77
CA MET A 654 2.96 -13.00 -11.03
C MET A 654 2.82 -13.35 -12.52
N GLY A 655 3.47 -12.63 -13.44
CA GLY A 655 3.34 -12.86 -14.88
C GLY A 655 1.96 -12.49 -15.47
N ILE A 656 1.15 -11.71 -14.76
CA ILE A 656 -0.08 -11.12 -15.31
C ILE A 656 0.31 -9.88 -16.11
N ILE A 657 -0.19 -9.77 -17.35
CA ILE A 657 0.13 -8.68 -18.27
C ILE A 657 -0.75 -7.45 -17.98
N PRO A 658 -0.20 -6.31 -17.54
CA PRO A 658 -0.97 -5.08 -17.38
C PRO A 658 -0.99 -4.29 -18.70
N LEU A 659 -2.17 -4.02 -19.25
CA LEU A 659 -2.39 -3.13 -20.38
C LEU A 659 -3.14 -1.88 -19.92
N GLN A 660 -2.87 -0.73 -20.53
CA GLN A 660 -3.58 0.51 -20.26
C GLN A 660 -4.23 1.06 -21.54
N PHE A 661 -5.46 1.57 -21.43
CA PHE A 661 -6.07 2.34 -22.52
C PHE A 661 -5.20 3.56 -22.87
N ARG A 662 -5.29 4.03 -24.13
CA ARG A 662 -4.66 5.28 -24.55
C ARG A 662 -5.28 6.47 -23.78
N ASN A 663 -4.55 7.57 -23.68
CA ASN A 663 -5.01 8.77 -22.96
C ASN A 663 -6.35 9.28 -23.53
N GLY A 664 -7.43 9.18 -22.75
CA GLY A 664 -8.79 9.59 -23.13
C GLY A 664 -9.67 8.45 -23.66
N GLU A 665 -9.11 7.27 -23.93
CA GLU A 665 -9.88 6.07 -24.20
C GLU A 665 -10.31 5.38 -22.89
N THR A 666 -11.47 4.75 -22.92
CA THR A 666 -12.12 4.06 -21.79
C THR A 666 -12.86 2.84 -22.32
N ALA A 667 -13.21 1.89 -21.46
CA ALA A 667 -14.07 0.77 -21.85
C ALA A 667 -15.39 1.24 -22.49
N LYS A 668 -15.97 2.35 -22.00
CA LYS A 668 -17.23 2.93 -22.51
C LYS A 668 -17.08 3.60 -23.88
N SER A 669 -15.98 4.32 -24.13
CA SER A 669 -15.74 4.96 -25.43
C SER A 669 -15.38 3.96 -26.53
N LEU A 670 -14.81 2.82 -26.17
CA LEU A 670 -14.48 1.71 -27.07
C LEU A 670 -15.64 0.69 -27.24
N GLY A 671 -16.81 0.99 -26.69
CA GLY A 671 -18.01 0.16 -26.81
C GLY A 671 -17.91 -1.21 -26.13
N ILE A 672 -17.01 -1.38 -25.15
CA ILE A 672 -16.76 -2.66 -24.49
C ILE A 672 -17.89 -2.97 -23.51
N THR A 673 -18.63 -4.05 -23.77
CA THR A 673 -19.69 -4.56 -22.88
C THR A 673 -19.20 -5.63 -21.92
N GLY A 674 -18.05 -6.25 -22.22
CA GLY A 674 -17.50 -7.41 -21.51
C GLY A 674 -18.08 -8.75 -21.99
N ARG A 675 -19.00 -8.76 -22.96
CA ARG A 675 -19.49 -9.99 -23.62
C ARG A 675 -18.54 -10.49 -24.72
N GLU A 676 -17.67 -9.61 -25.20
CA GLU A 676 -16.70 -9.90 -26.25
C GLU A 676 -15.63 -10.85 -25.73
N ARG A 677 -15.00 -11.59 -26.65
CA ARG A 677 -13.73 -12.27 -26.37
C ARG A 677 -12.57 -11.40 -26.84
N PHE A 678 -11.46 -11.47 -26.13
CA PHE A 678 -10.29 -10.62 -26.33
C PHE A 678 -9.07 -11.47 -26.69
N SER A 679 -8.42 -11.12 -27.81
CA SER A 679 -7.24 -11.82 -28.31
C SER A 679 -6.04 -10.89 -28.39
N PHE A 680 -4.89 -11.38 -27.91
CA PHE A 680 -3.64 -10.66 -27.72
C PHE A 680 -2.47 -11.47 -28.27
N ASP A 681 -1.46 -10.78 -28.78
CA ASP A 681 -0.35 -11.37 -29.52
C ASP A 681 0.94 -10.65 -29.13
N PHE A 682 1.77 -11.37 -28.38
CA PHE A 682 3.08 -10.91 -27.89
C PHE A 682 4.21 -11.76 -28.49
N THR A 683 3.97 -12.43 -29.62
CA THR A 683 4.92 -13.39 -30.23
C THR A 683 6.24 -12.75 -30.67
N ASN A 684 6.25 -11.44 -30.91
CA ASN A 684 7.46 -10.65 -31.19
C ASN A 684 8.26 -10.24 -29.93
N GLY A 685 7.79 -10.59 -28.73
CA GLY A 685 8.43 -10.25 -27.45
C GLY A 685 7.70 -9.18 -26.63
N LEU A 686 8.22 -8.92 -25.43
CA LEU A 686 7.71 -7.93 -24.50
C LEU A 686 8.70 -6.75 -24.39
N HIS A 687 8.26 -5.56 -24.75
CA HIS A 687 9.07 -4.34 -24.70
C HIS A 687 8.42 -3.25 -23.82
N PRO A 688 9.22 -2.45 -23.08
CA PRO A 688 8.73 -1.36 -22.25
C PRO A 688 7.77 -0.44 -22.99
N ARG A 689 6.57 -0.26 -22.43
CA ARG A 689 5.56 0.72 -22.90
C ARG A 689 5.13 0.54 -24.37
N GLN A 690 5.34 -0.65 -24.96
CA GLN A 690 4.96 -0.91 -26.35
C GLN A 690 3.45 -0.86 -26.57
N GLU A 691 3.03 -0.55 -27.80
CA GLU A 691 1.62 -0.55 -28.18
C GLU A 691 1.17 -1.94 -28.67
N VAL A 692 0.02 -2.39 -28.17
CA VAL A 692 -0.52 -3.74 -28.35
C VAL A 692 -1.92 -3.64 -28.94
N THR A 693 -2.13 -4.22 -30.12
CA THR A 693 -3.46 -4.30 -30.75
C THR A 693 -4.31 -5.37 -30.09
N VAL A 694 -5.34 -4.95 -29.35
CA VAL A 694 -6.33 -5.84 -28.75
C VAL A 694 -7.44 -6.12 -29.77
N ARG A 695 -7.60 -7.39 -30.15
CA ARG A 695 -8.64 -7.84 -31.09
C ARG A 695 -9.88 -8.31 -30.31
N LYS A 696 -11.08 -7.86 -30.69
CA LYS A 696 -12.36 -8.32 -30.11
C LYS A 696 -13.09 -9.29 -31.03
N SER A 697 -13.85 -10.22 -30.46
CA SER A 697 -14.67 -11.19 -31.20
C SER A 697 -15.83 -10.60 -32.01
N ASP A 698 -16.11 -9.29 -31.87
CA ASP A 698 -17.06 -8.55 -32.71
C ASP A 698 -16.45 -8.08 -34.06
N GLY A 699 -15.17 -8.40 -34.30
CA GLY A 699 -14.42 -8.00 -35.50
C GLY A 699 -13.75 -6.64 -35.41
N THR A 700 -13.95 -5.89 -34.31
CA THR A 700 -13.29 -4.60 -34.08
C THR A 700 -12.03 -4.75 -33.22
N SER A 701 -11.17 -3.74 -33.25
CA SER A 701 -9.92 -3.71 -32.46
C SER A 701 -9.64 -2.31 -31.91
N PHE A 702 -8.80 -2.26 -30.88
CA PHE A 702 -8.27 -1.03 -30.31
C PHE A 702 -6.82 -1.26 -29.87
N ASN A 703 -6.08 -0.18 -29.60
CA ASN A 703 -4.68 -0.28 -29.15
C ASN A 703 -4.59 0.03 -27.66
N ALA A 704 -3.77 -0.73 -26.94
CA ALA A 704 -3.47 -0.51 -25.52
C ALA A 704 -1.95 -0.46 -25.29
N ILE A 705 -1.52 0.28 -24.28
CA ILE A 705 -0.11 0.42 -23.90
C ILE A 705 0.24 -0.69 -22.92
N LEU A 706 1.26 -1.50 -23.22
CA LEU A 706 1.80 -2.48 -22.28
C LEU A 706 2.46 -1.78 -21.10
N ARG A 707 1.92 -1.91 -19.90
CA ARG A 707 2.40 -1.26 -18.67
C ARG A 707 3.45 -2.06 -17.92
N ILE A 708 4.30 -2.79 -18.63
CA ILE A 708 5.68 -2.95 -18.18
C ILE A 708 6.41 -1.65 -18.52
N ASP A 709 7.09 -1.09 -17.53
CA ASP A 709 7.85 0.14 -17.69
C ASP A 709 9.36 -0.14 -17.83
N THR A 710 9.81 -1.41 -17.67
CA THR A 710 11.24 -1.80 -17.73
C THR A 710 11.53 -3.13 -18.45
N ASP A 711 12.76 -3.28 -18.96
CA ASP A 711 13.24 -4.52 -19.62
C ASP A 711 13.36 -5.71 -18.64
N MET A 712 13.49 -5.44 -17.35
CA MET A 712 13.52 -6.51 -16.33
C MET A 712 12.11 -7.01 -16.02
N GLU A 713 11.11 -6.13 -16.05
CA GLU A 713 9.70 -6.51 -15.95
C GLU A 713 9.24 -7.39 -17.13
N ALA A 714 9.77 -7.15 -18.35
CA ALA A 714 9.58 -8.07 -19.49
C ALA A 714 10.05 -9.49 -19.15
N LYS A 715 11.29 -9.60 -18.65
CA LYS A 715 11.93 -10.89 -18.27
C LYS A 715 11.19 -11.60 -17.15
N TYR A 716 10.58 -10.87 -16.22
CA TYR A 716 9.74 -11.47 -15.18
C TYR A 716 8.49 -12.12 -15.78
N ILE A 717 7.78 -11.47 -16.72
CA ILE A 717 6.62 -12.06 -17.40
C ILE A 717 7.04 -13.24 -18.29
N GLU A 718 8.13 -13.12 -19.06
CA GLU A 718 8.71 -14.23 -19.85
C GLU A 718 8.96 -15.48 -19.00
N ASN A 719 9.42 -15.30 -17.76
CA ASN A 719 9.72 -16.40 -16.84
C ASN A 719 8.47 -17.00 -16.15
N GLY A 720 7.29 -16.41 -16.33
CA GLY A 720 6.06 -16.76 -15.61
C GLY A 720 5.93 -16.13 -14.22
N GLY A 721 6.77 -15.14 -13.92
CA GLY A 721 6.84 -14.43 -12.64
C GLY A 721 8.28 -14.20 -12.16
N ILE A 722 8.46 -13.23 -11.26
CA ILE A 722 9.77 -12.87 -10.70
C ILE A 722 10.33 -13.96 -9.79
N LEU A 723 9.50 -14.69 -9.05
CA LEU A 723 9.96 -15.80 -8.21
C LEU A 723 10.53 -16.94 -9.07
N GLN A 724 9.86 -17.26 -10.17
CA GLN A 724 10.31 -18.24 -11.16
C GLN A 724 11.61 -17.79 -11.84
N TYR A 725 11.77 -16.50 -12.15
CA TYR A 725 13.03 -15.92 -12.63
C TYR A 725 14.17 -16.09 -11.60
N VAL A 726 13.98 -15.61 -10.37
CA VAL A 726 14.99 -15.67 -9.29
C VAL A 726 15.36 -17.12 -8.98
N LEU A 727 14.39 -18.02 -8.93
CA LEU A 727 14.59 -19.46 -8.70
C LEU A 727 15.47 -20.10 -9.79
N ARG A 728 15.21 -19.80 -11.08
CA ARG A 728 16.11 -20.25 -12.18
C ARG A 728 17.51 -19.67 -12.03
N GLN A 729 17.66 -18.41 -11.62
CA GLN A 729 18.97 -17.80 -11.41
C GLN A 729 19.73 -18.45 -10.25
N LYS A 730 19.09 -18.73 -9.11
CA LYS A 730 19.71 -19.43 -7.98
C LYS A 730 20.17 -20.84 -8.37
N ILE A 731 19.31 -21.63 -9.04
CA ILE A 731 19.65 -23.00 -9.47
C ILE A 731 20.77 -23.01 -10.53
N ARG A 732 20.84 -22.00 -11.40
CA ARG A 732 21.95 -21.82 -12.37
C ARG A 732 23.25 -21.41 -11.67
N GLY A 733 23.20 -20.48 -10.71
CA GLY A 733 24.37 -20.00 -9.96
C GLY A 733 24.95 -20.99 -8.95
N THR A 734 24.30 -22.14 -8.74
CA THR A 734 24.83 -23.29 -7.96
C THR A 734 25.49 -24.38 -8.84
N LYS A 735 25.71 -24.13 -10.13
CA LYS A 735 26.39 -25.03 -11.08
C LYS A 735 27.63 -24.38 -11.67
#